data_AF-A0AAW2VBS8-F1
#
_entry.id   AF-A0AAW2VBS8-F1
#
_cell.length_a   1.000
_cell.length_b   1.000
_cell.length_c   1.000
_cell.angle_alpha   90.00
_cell.angle_beta   90.00
_cell.angle_gamma   90.00
#
_symmetry.space_group_name_H-M   'P 1'
#
loop_
_entity.id
_entity.type
_entity.pdbx_description
1 polymer ?
#
loop_
_entity_poly.entity_id
_entity_poly.type
_entity_poly.pdbx_seq_one_letter_code
_entity_poly.pdbx_strand_id
1 'polypeptide(L)'
;MDQQFFVSASEDSTVKIWDCKKLEKDISFRSRLTYSLGGSRALCVAVLQGSTQIVVGASDGMIHMFSVDHISRGLGNVVENYSGIADVKKNGSGEGAILSLLNYSADGSTSKMVLYSTQNCGIHLWDTRTSSNGWNTRVFPEEGYISALVADPCGNWFVSGSSRGVLTLWDLRFCIPVNSWQYSLSCPIEKMCLFVPPSGTPLSVATRPLVYVAAGCNEVSLWNAENGSCHQVLRAANHESDAETCESPWALARPSSKSTTKSDLRRSINAKYRIDELNEPSVRLPGIRALLPLPGGDLLTGGTDLKIRRWDHCSPDRSYSVCGPSIRGVGNDDFYETKSSFGVQVVQETKRRPLATRLTGKTILAAAATDSAGCHHDSILSLASVKLNQRLLISSSRDGAIKRFFLLNAGPATCHTKGIRPRKSGAWGKQLSVNMTQVQYSEQQFMKWVDFVGSLKHSLFRTAKNKLFPSYTLTVDRNPAYGDFTSIQDAIDSLPMINLVRVVIKVHAGVYTEKVTIPQLKSFITIEGAGADKTIVQWGDTAQTAGPKGQPLGTYGSATFAVNSPYFIAKNITFKNTTPVPPPGAVGKQAVAFRISADTAAFVGHYYKDCYIEGSVDFIFGNGLSLFENCQVHAIAPIIGAVTAQGRNSILDDTGFSFVNCKVTGSGALYLGRAWGPFSRVVFAYTYMDNIIIPKGWYNWGDPSREMTVFYGQYKCTGPGASFAGRVSWSRELTDEEAKPFISLTFIDGSEWIKI
;
A
#
# COMPACT_ATOMS: atom_id res chain seq x y z
N MET A 1 -9.08 -1.19 14.45
CA MET A 1 -8.98 -0.93 15.89
C MET A 1 -8.29 0.40 16.07
N ASP A 2 -8.76 1.21 17.01
CA ASP A 2 -8.20 2.51 17.35
C ASP A 2 -6.80 2.32 17.96
N GLN A 3 -5.79 2.18 17.10
CA GLN A 3 -4.40 1.96 17.49
C GLN A 3 -3.79 3.29 17.94
N GLN A 4 -4.14 3.70 19.15
CA GLN A 4 -3.60 4.89 19.80
C GLN A 4 -2.09 4.76 20.09
N PHE A 5 -1.62 3.54 20.39
CA PHE A 5 -0.21 3.24 20.66
C PHE A 5 0.22 1.88 20.11
N PHE A 6 1.54 1.67 20.06
CA PHE A 6 2.16 0.35 19.90
C PHE A 6 3.17 0.11 21.03
N VAL A 7 3.61 -1.14 21.18
CA VAL A 7 4.50 -1.57 22.26
C VAL A 7 5.73 -2.25 21.68
N SER A 8 6.89 -2.02 22.29
CA SER A 8 8.09 -2.81 22.06
C SER A 8 8.57 -3.41 23.38
N ALA A 9 8.94 -4.69 23.37
CA ALA A 9 9.52 -5.36 24.52
C ALA A 9 10.93 -5.85 24.17
N SER A 10 11.88 -5.70 25.09
CA SER A 10 13.30 -5.83 24.81
C SER A 10 13.99 -6.77 25.80
N GLU A 11 15.16 -7.28 25.40
CA GLU A 11 16.03 -8.09 26.26
C GLU A 11 16.69 -7.25 27.38
N ASP A 12 16.68 -5.91 27.26
CA ASP A 12 17.13 -4.98 28.31
C ASP A 12 16.17 -4.89 29.52
N SER A 13 15.21 -5.83 29.62
CA SER A 13 14.18 -5.88 30.65
C SER A 13 13.17 -4.72 30.60
N THR A 14 13.08 -3.98 29.48
CA THR A 14 12.13 -2.89 29.33
C THR A 14 11.03 -3.18 28.32
N VAL A 15 9.84 -2.63 28.62
CA VAL A 15 8.68 -2.61 27.72
C VAL A 15 8.29 -1.16 27.52
N LYS A 16 8.37 -0.68 26.29
CA LYS A 16 8.18 0.72 25.92
C LYS A 16 6.88 0.91 25.17
N ILE A 17 6.16 1.97 25.50
CA ILE A 17 4.87 2.35 24.91
C ILE A 17 5.08 3.57 24.02
N TRP A 18 4.57 3.51 22.80
CA TRP A 18 4.83 4.47 21.74
C TRP A 18 3.52 5.01 21.18
N ASP A 19 3.37 6.34 21.14
CA ASP A 19 2.16 7.00 20.63
C ASP A 19 2.14 7.03 19.11
N CYS A 20 1.23 6.27 18.50
CA CYS A 20 1.07 6.14 17.05
C CYS A 20 0.78 7.49 16.37
N LYS A 21 -0.10 8.33 16.94
CA LYS A 21 -0.52 9.59 16.31
C LYS A 21 0.62 10.60 16.26
N LYS A 22 1.46 10.62 17.29
CA LYS A 22 2.64 11.50 17.32
C LYS A 22 3.75 11.05 16.38
N LEU A 23 3.79 9.77 15.96
CA LEU A 23 4.71 9.40 14.87
C LEU A 23 4.42 10.19 13.59
N GLU A 24 3.17 10.47 13.22
CA GLU A 24 2.92 11.21 11.96
C GLU A 24 3.44 12.66 11.99
N LYS A 25 3.46 13.31 13.17
CA LYS A 25 3.62 14.77 13.29
C LYS A 25 4.91 15.23 13.95
N ASP A 26 5.50 14.40 14.81
CA ASP A 26 6.62 14.80 15.66
C ASP A 26 7.95 14.28 15.10
N ILE A 27 9.02 15.09 15.22
CA ILE A 27 10.38 14.73 14.80
C ILE A 27 11.10 13.97 15.94
N SER A 28 10.57 14.03 17.17
CA SER A 28 11.14 13.34 18.33
C SER A 28 10.55 11.94 18.55
N PHE A 29 11.40 10.91 18.46
CA PHE A 29 11.04 9.52 18.66
C PHE A 29 11.37 9.07 20.08
N ARG A 30 10.48 9.36 21.04
CA ARG A 30 10.63 8.88 22.42
C ARG A 30 9.42 8.07 22.85
N SER A 31 9.68 6.96 23.54
CA SER A 31 8.64 6.21 24.24
C SER A 31 7.94 7.11 25.26
N ARG A 32 6.62 6.99 25.37
CA ARG A 32 5.82 7.77 26.32
C ARG A 32 5.88 7.19 27.72
N LEU A 33 5.89 5.86 27.82
CA LEU A 33 6.00 5.14 29.07
C LEU A 33 7.02 4.01 28.90
N THR A 34 7.66 3.63 30.00
CA THR A 34 8.54 2.46 30.08
C THR A 34 8.16 1.67 31.32
N TYR A 35 7.88 0.38 31.14
CA TYR A 35 7.69 -0.60 32.19
C TYR A 35 8.96 -1.45 32.33
N SER A 36 9.37 -1.76 33.56
CA SER A 36 10.49 -2.64 33.84
C SER A 36 10.02 -4.04 34.23
N LEU A 37 10.64 -5.06 33.64
CA LEU A 37 10.45 -6.47 33.99
C LEU A 37 11.30 -6.89 35.19
N GLY A 38 12.08 -5.98 35.79
CA GLY A 38 12.85 -6.27 37.00
C GLY A 38 14.07 -7.17 36.77
N GLY A 39 14.72 -7.06 35.61
CA GLY A 39 15.92 -7.84 35.25
C GLY A 39 15.65 -9.06 34.36
N SER A 40 14.38 -9.40 34.15
CA SER A 40 13.98 -10.50 33.25
C SER A 40 13.85 -10.03 31.81
N ARG A 41 14.31 -10.84 30.86
CA ARG A 41 14.24 -10.53 29.42
C ARG A 41 12.81 -10.74 28.91
N ALA A 42 12.32 -9.81 28.10
CA ALA A 42 11.07 -10.03 27.38
C ALA A 42 11.27 -10.99 26.20
N LEU A 43 10.42 -12.01 26.08
CA LEU A 43 10.47 -12.98 24.98
C LEU A 43 9.31 -12.80 24.00
N CYS A 44 8.14 -12.43 24.51
CA CYS A 44 6.95 -12.18 23.70
C CYS A 44 6.05 -11.12 24.35
N VAL A 45 5.29 -10.38 23.54
CA VAL A 45 4.39 -9.32 23.98
C VAL A 45 3.15 -9.26 23.10
N ALA A 46 1.99 -9.00 23.70
CA ALA A 46 0.73 -8.79 23.00
C ALA A 46 -0.07 -7.66 23.66
N VAL A 47 -0.79 -6.88 22.85
CA VAL A 47 -1.80 -5.92 23.32
C VAL A 47 -3.17 -6.62 23.21
N LEU A 48 -3.92 -6.64 24.31
CA LEU A 48 -5.23 -7.30 24.34
C LEU A 48 -6.25 -6.52 23.50
N GLN A 49 -7.01 -7.27 22.70
CA GLN A 49 -7.89 -6.73 21.67
C GLN A 49 -8.95 -5.79 22.27
N GLY A 50 -9.11 -4.61 21.67
CA GLY A 50 -10.09 -3.62 22.14
C GLY A 50 -9.80 -3.04 23.52
N SER A 51 -8.54 -3.08 23.99
CA SER A 51 -8.18 -2.56 25.32
C SER A 51 -6.81 -1.89 25.37
N THR A 52 -6.50 -1.24 26.49
CA THR A 52 -5.19 -0.65 26.79
C THR A 52 -4.29 -1.59 27.59
N GLN A 53 -4.67 -2.87 27.73
CA GLN A 53 -3.95 -3.86 28.50
C GLN A 53 -2.86 -4.54 27.66
N ILE A 54 -1.69 -4.69 28.25
CA ILE A 54 -0.50 -5.28 27.66
C ILE A 54 -0.14 -6.53 28.47
N VAL A 55 0.22 -7.60 27.77
CA VAL A 55 0.69 -8.86 28.35
C VAL A 55 2.06 -9.18 27.79
N VAL A 56 3.01 -9.52 28.68
CA VAL A 56 4.42 -9.75 28.35
C VAL A 56 4.86 -11.05 28.99
N GLY A 57 5.44 -11.94 28.19
CA GLY A 57 6.02 -13.20 28.63
C GLY A 57 7.53 -13.05 28.77
N ALA A 58 8.07 -13.45 29.91
CA ALA A 58 9.47 -13.23 30.26
C ALA A 58 10.27 -14.55 30.36
N SER A 59 11.60 -14.41 30.30
CA SER A 59 12.53 -15.54 30.33
C SER A 59 12.62 -16.27 31.68
N ASP A 60 12.13 -15.65 32.75
CA ASP A 60 12.02 -16.24 34.09
C ASP A 60 10.73 -17.07 34.29
N GLY A 61 9.87 -17.14 33.26
CA GLY A 61 8.60 -17.84 33.31
C GLY A 61 7.44 -17.04 33.89
N MET A 62 7.64 -15.74 34.11
CA MET A 62 6.60 -14.81 34.54
C MET A 62 5.86 -14.21 33.34
N ILE A 63 4.56 -14.03 33.50
CA ILE A 63 3.69 -13.24 32.64
C ILE A 63 3.36 -11.96 33.38
N HIS A 64 3.76 -10.81 32.83
CA HIS A 64 3.43 -9.49 33.32
C HIS A 64 2.25 -8.93 32.54
N MET A 65 1.21 -8.48 33.24
CA MET A 65 0.08 -7.80 32.65
C MET A 65 -0.10 -6.42 33.29
N PHE A 66 -0.38 -5.39 32.49
CA PHE A 66 -0.63 -4.05 33.00
C PHE A 66 -1.48 -3.23 32.01
N SER A 67 -2.19 -2.23 32.53
CA SER A 67 -3.00 -1.27 31.78
C SER A 67 -2.21 0.00 31.48
N VAL A 68 -2.46 0.62 30.32
CA VAL A 68 -1.96 1.96 29.99
C VAL A 68 -3.06 2.98 30.21
N ASP A 69 -2.82 3.90 31.15
CA ASP A 69 -3.75 4.99 31.46
C ASP A 69 -3.48 6.19 30.57
N HIS A 70 -4.56 6.84 30.15
CA HIS A 70 -4.50 8.01 29.28
C HIS A 70 -5.64 8.99 29.57
N ILE A 71 -5.37 10.28 29.34
CA ILE A 71 -6.32 11.38 29.53
C ILE A 71 -6.84 11.81 28.16
N SER A 72 -8.18 11.90 28.04
CA SER A 72 -8.88 12.43 26.86
C SER A 72 -9.68 13.70 27.23
N ARG A 73 -9.75 14.68 26.34
CA ARG A 73 -10.58 15.90 26.49
C ARG A 73 -11.44 16.11 25.24
N GLY A 74 -12.74 16.39 25.44
CA GLY A 74 -13.71 16.73 24.38
C GLY A 74 -14.56 15.54 23.87
N LEU A 75 -15.57 15.82 23.03
CA LEU A 75 -16.32 14.78 22.30
C LEU A 75 -15.46 14.19 21.17
N GLY A 76 -14.54 13.27 21.51
CA GLY A 76 -13.78 12.49 20.54
C GLY A 76 -12.65 11.63 21.15
N ASN A 77 -12.27 10.53 20.48
CA ASN A 77 -11.22 9.56 20.88
C ASN A 77 -9.77 10.12 20.74
N VAL A 78 -9.51 11.36 21.15
CA VAL A 78 -8.18 12.00 21.09
C VAL A 78 -7.50 11.90 22.44
N VAL A 79 -6.45 11.07 22.50
CA VAL A 79 -5.54 10.99 23.65
C VAL A 79 -4.63 12.21 23.66
N GLU A 80 -4.72 13.03 24.71
CA GLU A 80 -3.80 14.16 24.90
C GLU A 80 -2.49 13.72 25.55
N ASN A 81 -2.58 12.88 26.59
CA ASN A 81 -1.44 12.44 27.36
C ASN A 81 -1.61 11.03 27.95
N TYR A 82 -0.50 10.30 28.08
CA TYR A 82 -0.44 9.02 28.79
C TYR A 82 -0.07 9.30 30.23
N SER A 83 -0.96 8.97 31.18
CA SER A 83 -0.82 9.36 32.60
C SER A 83 -0.01 8.35 33.41
N GLY A 84 0.09 7.09 32.99
CA GLY A 84 0.88 6.10 33.71
C GLY A 84 0.58 4.65 33.33
N ILE A 85 1.18 3.75 34.10
CA ILE A 85 0.94 2.31 34.05
C ILE A 85 0.13 1.93 35.29
N ALA A 86 -0.96 1.20 35.09
CA ALA A 86 -1.89 0.76 36.13
C ALA A 86 -2.16 -0.75 36.08
N ASP A 87 -2.92 -1.26 37.05
CA ASP A 87 -3.41 -2.64 37.13
C ASP A 87 -2.35 -3.73 36.90
N VAL A 88 -1.15 -3.54 37.46
CA VAL A 88 -0.05 -4.48 37.26
C VAL A 88 -0.36 -5.81 37.95
N LYS A 89 -0.45 -6.89 37.16
CA LYS A 89 -0.54 -8.27 37.63
C LYS A 89 0.65 -9.08 37.13
N LYS A 90 1.11 -10.04 37.94
CA LYS A 90 2.14 -11.00 37.55
C LYS A 90 1.65 -12.41 37.81
N ASN A 91 1.83 -13.30 36.85
CA ASN A 91 1.47 -14.71 36.97
C ASN A 91 2.67 -15.59 36.60
N GLY A 92 3.00 -16.58 37.42
CA GLY A 92 4.12 -17.50 37.18
C GLY A 92 3.61 -18.85 36.72
N SER A 93 4.18 -19.40 35.65
CA SER A 93 3.79 -20.74 35.16
C SER A 93 4.47 -21.89 35.91
N GLY A 94 5.67 -21.65 36.46
CA GLY A 94 6.53 -22.71 37.02
C GLY A 94 7.12 -23.65 35.97
N GLU A 95 6.93 -23.37 34.68
CA GLU A 95 7.32 -24.25 33.56
C GLU A 95 8.47 -23.68 32.71
N GLY A 96 9.27 -22.80 33.32
CA GLY A 96 10.35 -22.09 32.64
C GLY A 96 9.85 -20.95 31.76
N ALA A 97 10.69 -20.51 30.83
CA ALA A 97 10.46 -19.32 30.02
C ALA A 97 9.12 -19.34 29.25
N ILE A 98 8.47 -18.17 29.12
CA ILE A 98 7.27 -18.01 28.29
C ILE A 98 7.68 -17.72 26.85
N LEU A 99 7.43 -18.65 25.93
CA LEU A 99 8.03 -18.63 24.59
C LEU A 99 7.15 -17.96 23.54
N SER A 100 5.83 -18.17 23.61
CA SER A 100 4.87 -17.59 22.68
C SER A 100 3.63 -17.13 23.43
N LEU A 101 3.08 -15.99 23.01
CA LEU A 101 1.86 -15.39 23.55
C LEU A 101 0.94 -15.03 22.39
N LEU A 102 -0.30 -15.44 22.49
CA LEU A 102 -1.36 -15.15 21.54
C LEU A 102 -2.57 -14.59 22.27
N ASN A 103 -3.06 -13.47 21.79
CA ASN A 103 -4.32 -12.90 22.23
C ASN A 103 -5.48 -13.77 21.71
N TYR A 104 -6.34 -14.22 22.61
CA TYR A 104 -7.47 -15.10 22.31
C TYR A 104 -8.78 -14.48 22.83
N SER A 105 -9.81 -14.46 21.99
CA SER A 105 -11.15 -14.04 22.39
C SER A 105 -12.17 -14.93 21.69
N ALA A 106 -12.90 -15.73 22.47
CA ALA A 106 -14.01 -16.50 21.96
C ALA A 106 -15.20 -15.57 21.66
N ASP A 107 -15.69 -15.59 20.42
CA ASP A 107 -17.00 -15.09 19.98
C ASP A 107 -17.37 -13.63 20.25
N GLY A 108 -16.45 -12.69 20.01
CA GLY A 108 -16.76 -11.26 20.17
C GLY A 108 -17.18 -10.87 21.59
N SER A 109 -16.98 -11.77 22.56
CA SER A 109 -17.31 -11.58 23.95
C SER A 109 -16.30 -10.67 24.64
N THR A 110 -16.68 -10.11 25.78
CA THR A 110 -15.80 -9.34 26.67
C THR A 110 -14.69 -10.18 27.34
N SER A 111 -14.62 -11.49 27.05
CA SER A 111 -13.63 -12.39 27.64
C SER A 111 -12.27 -12.16 27.02
N LYS A 112 -11.33 -11.70 27.85
CA LYS A 112 -9.94 -11.42 27.47
C LYS A 112 -9.08 -12.59 27.91
N MET A 113 -8.80 -13.50 27.00
CA MET A 113 -8.02 -14.70 27.28
C MET A 113 -6.66 -14.61 26.59
N VAL A 114 -5.68 -15.33 27.13
CA VAL A 114 -4.32 -15.39 26.57
C VAL A 114 -3.93 -16.84 26.45
N LEU A 115 -3.58 -17.26 25.23
CA LEU A 115 -2.99 -18.56 24.97
C LEU A 115 -1.47 -18.41 24.96
N TYR A 116 -0.75 -19.25 25.70
CA TYR A 116 0.71 -19.16 25.77
C TYR A 116 1.40 -20.52 25.83
N SER A 117 2.65 -20.56 25.38
CA SER A 117 3.52 -21.73 25.49
C SER A 117 4.70 -21.52 26.43
N THR A 118 5.17 -22.61 27.03
CA THR A 118 6.25 -22.62 28.01
C THR A 118 7.44 -23.46 27.53
N GLN A 119 8.61 -23.22 28.12
CA GLN A 119 9.83 -23.99 27.87
C GLN A 119 9.65 -25.50 28.13
N ASN A 120 8.88 -25.87 29.15
CA ASN A 120 8.62 -27.26 29.50
C ASN A 120 7.43 -27.87 28.74
N CYS A 121 7.27 -27.48 27.48
CA CYS A 121 6.30 -28.02 26.50
C CYS A 121 4.82 -27.86 26.90
N GLY A 122 4.51 -26.93 27.81
CA GLY A 122 3.13 -26.61 28.18
C GLY A 122 2.49 -25.63 27.20
N ILE A 123 1.19 -25.80 27.00
CA ILE A 123 0.29 -24.86 26.32
C ILE A 123 -0.84 -24.55 27.31
N HIS A 124 -1.05 -23.27 27.58
CA HIS A 124 -1.96 -22.80 28.62
C HIS A 124 -2.90 -21.76 28.06
N LEU A 125 -4.17 -21.84 28.46
CA LEU A 125 -5.14 -20.79 28.24
C LEU A 125 -5.44 -20.10 29.57
N TRP A 126 -5.21 -18.78 29.64
CA TRP A 126 -5.37 -17.98 30.85
C TRP A 126 -6.46 -16.93 30.69
N ASP A 127 -7.42 -16.89 31.62
CA ASP A 127 -8.41 -15.79 31.70
C ASP A 127 -7.82 -14.63 32.49
N THR A 128 -7.58 -13.52 31.80
CA THR A 128 -6.95 -12.34 32.41
C THR A 128 -7.84 -11.61 33.41
N ARG A 129 -9.17 -11.81 33.34
CA ARG A 129 -10.14 -11.11 34.20
C ARG A 129 -10.18 -11.75 35.58
N THR A 130 -10.40 -13.07 35.61
CA THR A 130 -10.44 -13.87 36.85
C THR A 130 -9.05 -14.26 37.32
N SER A 131 -8.01 -14.07 36.48
CA SER A 131 -6.66 -14.54 36.74
C SER A 131 -6.58 -16.06 36.96
N SER A 132 -7.51 -16.81 36.37
CA SER A 132 -7.58 -18.27 36.47
C SER A 132 -7.08 -18.93 35.19
N ASN A 133 -6.48 -20.11 35.32
CA ASN A 133 -6.18 -20.95 34.16
C ASN A 133 -7.50 -21.56 33.65
N GLY A 134 -7.83 -21.30 32.39
CA GLY A 134 -8.96 -21.93 31.71
C GLY A 134 -8.70 -23.43 31.50
N TRP A 135 -7.55 -23.75 30.94
CA TRP A 135 -7.04 -25.11 30.82
C TRP A 135 -5.53 -25.10 30.54
N ASN A 136 -4.89 -26.26 30.72
CA ASN A 136 -3.53 -26.50 30.26
C ASN A 136 -3.45 -27.88 29.58
N THR A 137 -2.53 -27.98 28.63
CA THR A 137 -2.16 -29.24 27.98
C THR A 137 -0.64 -29.26 27.78
N ARG A 138 -0.06 -30.43 27.53
CA ARG A 138 1.37 -30.58 27.29
C ARG A 138 1.60 -31.34 26.00
N VAL A 139 2.61 -30.90 25.27
CA VAL A 139 3.10 -31.55 24.06
C VAL A 139 4.18 -32.55 24.43
N PHE A 140 4.29 -33.62 23.65
CA PHE A 140 5.34 -34.63 23.82
C PHE A 140 6.73 -33.98 23.67
N PRO A 141 7.63 -34.13 24.67
CA PRO A 141 8.98 -33.55 24.60
C PRO A 141 9.80 -33.98 23.39
N GLU A 142 9.46 -35.11 22.76
CA GLU A 142 10.04 -35.62 21.51
C GLU A 142 9.77 -34.71 20.31
N GLU A 143 8.65 -33.99 20.32
CA GLU A 143 8.30 -33.00 19.29
C GLU A 143 9.01 -31.65 19.51
N GLY A 144 9.64 -31.47 20.67
CA GLY A 144 10.27 -30.21 21.09
C GLY A 144 9.29 -29.24 21.73
N TYR A 145 9.81 -28.13 22.26
CA TYR A 145 8.97 -27.09 22.86
C TYR A 145 8.20 -26.31 21.79
N ILE A 146 7.08 -25.70 22.17
CA ILE A 146 6.25 -24.91 21.26
C ILE A 146 6.81 -23.49 21.13
N SER A 147 7.30 -23.18 19.93
CA SER A 147 7.93 -21.91 19.57
C SER A 147 6.95 -20.90 18.96
N ALA A 148 5.85 -21.37 18.36
CA ALA A 148 4.85 -20.50 17.74
C ALA A 148 3.41 -21.01 17.95
N LEU A 149 2.47 -20.08 18.07
CA LEU A 149 1.04 -20.35 18.21
C LEU A 149 0.23 -19.43 17.28
N VAL A 150 -0.82 -19.97 16.66
CA VAL A 150 -1.86 -19.20 15.97
C VAL A 150 -3.23 -19.80 16.32
N ALA A 151 -4.28 -18.99 16.38
CA ALA A 151 -5.62 -19.47 16.71
C ALA A 151 -6.66 -18.83 15.80
N ASP A 152 -7.73 -19.57 15.56
CA ASP A 152 -8.89 -19.16 14.79
C ASP A 152 -9.53 -17.88 15.35
N PRO A 153 -9.91 -16.90 14.51
CA PRO A 153 -10.64 -15.72 14.98
C PRO A 153 -12.01 -16.06 15.60
N CYS A 154 -12.62 -17.20 15.23
CA CYS A 154 -13.89 -17.67 15.78
C CYS A 154 -13.73 -18.64 16.96
N GLY A 155 -12.50 -18.87 17.44
CA GLY A 155 -12.25 -19.57 18.69
C GLY A 155 -12.51 -21.08 18.71
N ASN A 156 -12.46 -21.76 17.57
CA ASN A 156 -12.73 -23.20 17.51
C ASN A 156 -11.47 -24.07 17.55
N TRP A 157 -10.38 -23.59 16.98
CA TRP A 157 -9.14 -24.35 16.85
C TRP A 157 -7.91 -23.46 17.00
N PHE A 158 -6.78 -24.07 17.30
CA PHE A 158 -5.48 -23.42 17.27
C PHE A 158 -4.42 -24.34 16.66
N VAL A 159 -3.33 -23.76 16.18
CA VAL A 159 -2.19 -24.48 15.61
C VAL A 159 -0.93 -24.13 16.37
N SER A 160 -0.17 -25.16 16.76
CA SER A 160 1.13 -25.03 17.41
C SER A 160 2.25 -25.44 16.47
N GLY A 161 3.35 -24.69 16.49
CA GLY A 161 4.59 -25.01 15.80
C GLY A 161 5.70 -25.27 16.81
N SER A 162 6.43 -26.36 16.64
CA SER A 162 7.49 -26.78 17.57
C SER A 162 8.90 -26.41 17.13
N SER A 163 9.84 -26.49 18.07
CA SER A 163 11.28 -26.32 17.84
C SER A 163 11.90 -27.40 16.95
N ARG A 164 11.18 -28.48 16.65
CA ARG A 164 11.62 -29.57 15.76
C ARG A 164 10.81 -29.70 14.47
N GLY A 165 10.02 -28.69 14.15
CA GLY A 165 9.32 -28.62 12.87
C GLY A 165 8.01 -29.40 12.84
N VAL A 166 7.38 -29.62 13.99
CA VAL A 166 6.06 -30.26 14.08
C VAL A 166 4.98 -29.17 14.12
N LEU A 167 4.02 -29.27 13.20
CA LEU A 167 2.84 -28.45 13.08
C LEU A 167 1.62 -29.26 13.54
N THR A 168 0.97 -28.84 14.62
CA THR A 168 -0.16 -29.57 15.20
C THR A 168 -1.40 -28.70 15.23
N LEU A 169 -2.49 -29.17 14.62
CA LEU A 169 -3.83 -28.60 14.74
C LEU A 169 -4.51 -29.17 15.99
N TRP A 170 -5.11 -28.29 16.78
CA TRP A 170 -5.77 -28.63 18.03
C TRP A 170 -7.20 -28.12 18.04
N ASP A 171 -8.09 -28.90 18.63
CA ASP A 171 -9.43 -28.46 18.98
C ASP A 171 -9.37 -27.67 20.31
N LEU A 172 -9.81 -26.41 20.31
CA LEU A 172 -9.75 -25.55 21.49
C LEU A 172 -10.73 -25.96 22.60
N ARG A 173 -11.84 -26.60 22.24
CA ARG A 173 -12.89 -26.98 23.18
C ARG A 173 -12.49 -28.23 23.95
N PHE A 174 -11.89 -29.21 23.28
CA PHE A 174 -11.50 -30.48 23.88
C PHE A 174 -10.03 -30.54 24.27
N CYS A 175 -9.21 -29.58 23.81
CA CYS A 175 -7.77 -29.52 24.06
C CYS A 175 -7.01 -30.76 23.57
N ILE A 176 -7.50 -31.37 22.48
CA ILE A 176 -6.91 -32.56 21.86
C ILE A 176 -6.26 -32.21 20.52
N PRO A 177 -5.12 -32.85 20.19
CA PRO A 177 -4.56 -32.73 18.85
C PRO A 177 -5.51 -33.40 17.86
N VAL A 178 -5.89 -32.67 16.82
CA VAL A 178 -6.69 -33.15 15.70
C VAL A 178 -5.77 -33.85 14.69
N ASN A 179 -4.72 -33.15 14.26
CA ASN A 179 -3.72 -33.67 13.32
C ASN A 179 -2.35 -33.06 13.59
N SER A 180 -1.29 -33.85 13.39
CA SER A 180 0.11 -33.42 13.51
C SER A 180 0.88 -33.71 12.22
N TRP A 181 1.65 -32.73 11.76
CA TRP A 181 2.42 -32.79 10.53
C TRP A 181 3.87 -32.44 10.82
N GLN A 182 4.81 -33.23 10.32
CA GLN A 182 6.23 -32.96 10.49
C GLN A 182 6.83 -32.40 9.21
N TYR A 183 7.56 -31.29 9.32
CA TYR A 183 8.40 -30.79 8.24
C TYR A 183 9.46 -31.82 7.84
N SER A 184 9.72 -31.91 6.54
CA SER A 184 10.66 -32.88 5.99
C SER A 184 12.08 -32.77 6.51
N LEU A 185 12.49 -31.56 6.91
CA LEU A 185 13.70 -31.31 7.68
C LEU A 185 13.31 -30.92 9.10
N SER A 186 13.95 -31.54 10.08
CA SER A 186 13.86 -31.15 11.48
C SER A 186 14.47 -29.76 11.68
N CYS A 187 13.66 -28.72 11.51
CA CYS A 187 14.03 -27.32 11.71
C CYS A 187 12.99 -26.62 12.59
N PRO A 188 13.38 -25.65 13.44
CA PRO A 188 12.42 -24.93 14.27
C PRO A 188 11.41 -24.15 13.43
N ILE A 189 10.13 -24.24 13.81
CA ILE A 189 9.12 -23.28 13.33
C ILE A 189 9.34 -21.97 14.07
N GLU A 190 9.81 -20.95 13.36
CA GLU A 190 10.23 -19.68 13.96
C GLU A 190 9.07 -18.71 14.12
N LYS A 191 8.17 -18.66 13.12
CA LYS A 191 6.95 -17.86 13.17
C LYS A 191 5.82 -18.50 12.38
N MET A 192 4.61 -18.22 12.81
CA MET A 192 3.38 -18.56 12.11
C MET A 192 2.42 -17.39 12.10
N CYS A 193 1.58 -17.30 11.08
CA CYS A 193 0.43 -16.40 11.07
C CYS A 193 -0.71 -16.98 10.22
N LEU A 194 -1.94 -16.57 10.50
CA LEU A 194 -3.08 -16.97 9.69
C LEU A 194 -3.00 -16.36 8.29
N PHE A 195 -3.45 -17.13 7.30
CA PHE A 195 -3.81 -16.57 6.02
C PHE A 195 -5.08 -15.72 6.16
N VAL A 196 -5.00 -14.45 5.74
CA VAL A 196 -6.14 -13.53 5.78
C VAL A 196 -6.67 -13.38 4.36
N PRO A 197 -7.73 -14.11 3.96
CA PRO A 197 -8.20 -14.13 2.59
C PRO A 197 -8.69 -12.74 2.11
N PRO A 198 -8.66 -12.46 0.79
CA PRO A 198 -9.29 -11.27 0.22
C PRO A 198 -10.79 -11.16 0.51
N SER A 199 -11.30 -9.94 0.62
CA SER A 199 -12.75 -9.69 0.78
C SER A 199 -13.54 -10.27 -0.40
N GLY A 200 -14.52 -11.12 -0.10
CA GLY A 200 -15.31 -11.84 -1.12
C GLY A 200 -14.82 -13.26 -1.43
N THR A 201 -13.78 -13.76 -0.73
CA THR A 201 -13.39 -15.17 -0.79
C THR A 201 -14.54 -16.07 -0.31
N PRO A 202 -14.84 -17.19 -1.00
CA PRO A 202 -15.89 -18.11 -0.57
C PRO A 202 -15.72 -18.54 0.89
N LEU A 203 -16.83 -18.65 1.62
CA LEU A 203 -16.85 -19.06 3.03
C LEU A 203 -16.07 -20.37 3.24
N SER A 204 -16.14 -21.31 2.29
CA SER A 204 -15.44 -22.60 2.34
C SER A 204 -13.91 -22.53 2.35
N VAL A 205 -13.32 -21.42 1.92
CA VAL A 205 -11.87 -21.15 2.00
C VAL A 205 -11.57 -20.26 3.20
N ALA A 206 -12.48 -19.33 3.53
CA ALA A 206 -12.34 -18.45 4.68
C ALA A 206 -12.38 -19.16 6.04
N THR A 207 -13.01 -20.34 6.12
CA THR A 207 -13.10 -21.14 7.35
C THR A 207 -12.02 -22.21 7.50
N ARG A 208 -11.11 -22.36 6.51
CA ARG A 208 -10.06 -23.38 6.57
C ARG A 208 -8.90 -22.93 7.46
N PRO A 209 -8.23 -23.85 8.18
CA PRO A 209 -7.07 -23.52 9.01
C PRO A 209 -5.81 -23.36 8.15
N LEU A 210 -5.81 -22.31 7.31
CA LEU A 210 -4.69 -21.94 6.45
C LEU A 210 -3.68 -21.08 7.23
N VAL A 211 -2.45 -21.60 7.36
CA VAL A 211 -1.40 -21.01 8.19
C VAL A 211 -0.13 -20.85 7.36
N TYR A 212 0.41 -19.63 7.33
CA TYR A 212 1.78 -19.40 6.87
C TYR A 212 2.76 -19.79 7.97
N VAL A 213 3.77 -20.58 7.60
CA VAL A 213 4.76 -21.13 8.51
C VAL A 213 6.15 -20.80 7.99
N ALA A 214 6.93 -20.07 8.79
CA ALA A 214 8.34 -19.79 8.55
C ALA A 214 9.19 -20.78 9.36
N ALA A 215 9.88 -21.68 8.67
CA ALA A 215 10.68 -22.75 9.27
C ALA A 215 12.02 -22.85 8.52
N GLY A 216 13.05 -22.18 9.05
CA GLY A 216 14.42 -22.21 8.49
C GLY A 216 14.57 -21.77 7.02
N CYS A 217 15.82 -21.72 6.57
CA CYS A 217 16.20 -21.75 5.14
C CYS A 217 15.55 -20.72 4.21
N ASN A 218 15.23 -19.52 4.71
CA ASN A 218 14.64 -18.42 3.92
C ASN A 218 13.33 -18.78 3.17
N GLU A 219 12.56 -19.76 3.68
CA GLU A 219 11.25 -20.14 3.13
C GLU A 219 10.09 -19.83 4.10
N VAL A 220 8.94 -19.51 3.51
CA VAL A 220 7.63 -19.47 4.19
C VAL A 220 6.67 -20.32 3.39
N SER A 221 5.93 -21.22 4.05
CA SER A 221 5.00 -22.13 3.37
C SER A 221 3.59 -21.98 3.91
N LEU A 222 2.60 -22.05 3.02
CA LEU A 222 1.18 -21.95 3.33
C LEU A 222 0.58 -23.35 3.44
N TRP A 223 0.24 -23.76 4.65
CA TRP A 223 -0.31 -25.08 4.94
C TRP A 223 -1.80 -25.02 5.26
N ASN A 224 -2.53 -26.01 4.79
CA ASN A 224 -3.81 -26.37 5.39
C ASN A 224 -3.54 -27.34 6.55
N ALA A 225 -3.67 -26.85 7.79
CA ALA A 225 -3.39 -27.64 8.98
C ALA A 225 -4.38 -28.80 9.18
N GLU A 226 -5.55 -28.76 8.54
CA GLU A 226 -6.55 -29.83 8.62
C GLU A 226 -6.06 -31.10 7.93
N ASN A 227 -5.44 -30.99 6.76
CA ASN A 227 -5.11 -32.14 5.91
C ASN A 227 -3.63 -32.23 5.52
N GLY A 228 -2.79 -31.32 6.03
CA GLY A 228 -1.35 -31.31 5.79
C GLY A 228 -0.96 -30.94 4.35
N SER A 229 -1.86 -30.34 3.56
CA SER A 229 -1.51 -29.92 2.20
C SER A 229 -0.85 -28.54 2.17
N CYS A 230 0.31 -28.46 1.51
CA CYS A 230 1.01 -27.20 1.24
C CYS A 230 0.49 -26.60 -0.07
N HIS A 231 0.07 -25.33 -0.04
CA HIS A 231 -0.54 -24.64 -1.19
C HIS A 231 0.47 -23.74 -1.91
N GLN A 232 1.34 -23.08 -1.15
CA GLN A 232 2.29 -22.11 -1.68
C GLN A 232 3.57 -22.10 -0.84
N VAL A 233 4.73 -21.93 -1.47
CA VAL A 233 6.02 -21.70 -0.79
C VAL A 233 6.63 -20.41 -1.33
N LEU A 234 6.99 -19.51 -0.43
CA LEU A 234 7.66 -18.24 -0.69
C LEU A 234 9.12 -18.39 -0.31
N ARG A 235 10.02 -18.31 -1.29
CA ARG A 235 11.45 -18.54 -1.14
C ARG A 235 12.22 -17.24 -1.38
N ALA A 236 12.85 -16.72 -0.33
CA ALA A 236 13.75 -15.58 -0.44
C ALA A 236 15.11 -16.01 -1.01
N ALA A 237 15.81 -15.06 -1.65
CA ALA A 237 17.10 -15.32 -2.27
C ALA A 237 18.14 -15.73 -1.20
N ASN A 238 18.77 -16.89 -1.37
CA ASN A 238 19.86 -17.33 -0.51
C ASN A 238 21.21 -16.81 -1.05
N HIS A 239 22.02 -16.21 -0.17
CA HIS A 239 23.34 -15.67 -0.52
C HIS A 239 24.50 -16.55 -0.02
N GLU A 240 24.24 -17.49 0.90
CA GLU A 240 25.29 -18.14 1.69
C GLU A 240 25.70 -19.55 1.26
N SER A 241 25.02 -20.26 0.34
CA SER A 241 25.43 -21.63 -0.07
C SER A 241 25.22 -21.94 -1.56
N ASP A 242 26.30 -22.36 -2.24
CA ASP A 242 26.22 -23.12 -3.52
C ASP A 242 25.73 -24.57 -3.30
N ALA A 243 25.66 -25.01 -2.05
CA ALA A 243 25.09 -26.30 -1.67
C ALA A 243 23.57 -26.16 -1.52
N GLU A 244 22.87 -26.81 -2.45
CA GLU A 244 21.42 -27.04 -2.48
C GLU A 244 20.56 -25.78 -2.62
N THR A 245 20.58 -25.17 -3.82
CA THR A 245 19.28 -24.78 -4.39
C THR A 245 18.54 -26.08 -4.68
N CYS A 246 17.97 -26.69 -3.64
CA CYS A 246 17.09 -27.82 -3.82
C CYS A 246 15.97 -27.36 -4.75
N GLU A 247 15.85 -28.00 -5.91
CA GLU A 247 14.74 -27.72 -6.83
C GLU A 247 13.38 -27.91 -6.13
N SER A 248 13.36 -28.75 -5.09
CA SER A 248 12.21 -28.95 -4.22
C SER A 248 12.27 -28.02 -2.99
N PRO A 249 11.15 -27.37 -2.63
CA PRO A 249 10.99 -26.71 -1.33
C PRO A 249 11.35 -27.61 -0.15
N TRP A 250 11.93 -27.04 0.92
CA TRP A 250 12.25 -27.83 2.12
C TRP A 250 11.00 -28.33 2.82
N ALA A 251 9.90 -27.59 2.71
CA ALA A 251 8.56 -28.01 3.11
C ALA A 251 8.08 -29.31 2.42
N LEU A 252 8.64 -29.65 1.25
CA LEU A 252 8.20 -30.77 0.40
C LEU A 252 9.29 -31.81 0.16
N ALA A 253 10.51 -31.57 0.63
CA ALA A 253 11.64 -32.47 0.42
C ALA A 253 11.34 -33.85 1.03
N ARG A 254 11.92 -34.93 0.50
CA ARG A 254 11.90 -36.21 1.21
C ARG A 254 13.12 -36.28 2.13
N PRO A 255 13.03 -36.91 3.32
CA PRO A 255 14.21 -37.20 4.12
C PRO A 255 15.24 -37.93 3.25
N SER A 256 16.42 -37.34 3.05
CA SER A 256 17.42 -37.93 2.15
C SER A 256 17.91 -39.27 2.73
N SER A 257 17.91 -40.33 1.92
CA SER A 257 18.45 -41.64 2.30
C SER A 257 19.98 -41.69 2.33
N LYS A 258 20.66 -40.62 1.93
CA LYS A 258 22.12 -40.51 1.99
C LYS A 258 22.54 -40.00 3.36
N SER A 259 22.58 -40.91 4.33
CA SER A 259 23.47 -40.73 5.47
C SER A 259 24.90 -40.64 4.94
N THR A 260 25.52 -39.46 4.97
CA THR A 260 26.98 -39.42 5.08
C THR A 260 27.33 -40.15 6.36
N THR A 261 27.82 -41.37 6.18
CA THR A 261 28.45 -42.21 7.19
C THR A 261 29.65 -41.46 7.79
N LYS A 262 29.39 -40.63 8.78
CA LYS A 262 30.21 -40.60 9.99
C LYS A 262 29.28 -41.01 11.12
N SER A 263 29.62 -42.13 11.72
CA SER A 263 28.96 -42.71 12.88
C SER A 263 28.81 -41.66 13.99
N ASP A 264 27.64 -41.04 14.12
CA ASP A 264 27.28 -40.37 15.36
C ASP A 264 26.94 -41.46 16.39
N LEU A 265 27.97 -41.82 17.15
CA LEU A 265 27.97 -42.64 18.36
C LEU A 265 27.12 -42.05 19.51
N ARG A 266 26.05 -41.32 19.20
CA ARG A 266 25.11 -40.71 20.17
C ARG A 266 23.69 -41.30 20.08
N ARG A 267 23.52 -42.48 19.47
CA ARG A 267 22.26 -43.23 19.46
C ARG A 267 22.10 -44.15 20.68
N SER A 268 22.62 -43.73 21.83
CA SER A 268 22.54 -44.46 23.11
C SER A 268 22.80 -43.53 24.30
N ILE A 269 21.99 -42.48 24.51
CA ILE A 269 21.95 -41.75 25.79
C ILE A 269 20.51 -41.39 26.10
N ASN A 270 20.09 -41.77 27.32
CA ASN A 270 18.77 -41.63 27.97
C ASN A 270 17.87 -40.47 27.49
N ALA A 271 16.58 -40.78 27.31
CA ALA A 271 15.46 -39.87 27.04
C ALA A 271 15.11 -38.94 28.23
N LYS A 272 16.11 -38.49 29.00
CA LYS A 272 15.95 -37.62 30.15
C LYS A 272 16.42 -36.20 29.78
N TYR A 273 15.46 -35.44 29.25
CA TYR A 273 15.42 -33.98 29.08
C TYR A 273 16.44 -33.32 28.13
N ARG A 274 16.02 -33.01 26.90
CA ARG A 274 16.60 -31.91 26.10
C ARG A 274 15.90 -30.57 26.39
N ILE A 275 15.72 -30.24 27.67
CA ILE A 275 15.21 -28.91 28.11
C ILE A 275 16.33 -27.85 28.04
N ASP A 276 17.59 -28.29 27.86
CA ASP A 276 18.78 -27.45 27.71
C ASP A 276 18.98 -26.82 26.32
N GLU A 277 18.09 -27.06 25.35
CA GLU A 277 18.14 -26.44 24.01
C GLU A 277 18.02 -24.89 24.05
N LEU A 278 17.64 -24.30 25.19
CA LEU A 278 17.66 -22.84 25.42
C LEU A 278 18.95 -22.34 26.09
N ASN A 279 19.68 -23.21 26.78
CA ASN A 279 20.95 -22.87 27.44
C ASN A 279 22.10 -22.85 26.42
N GLU A 280 22.08 -23.78 25.46
CA GLU A 280 22.94 -23.77 24.27
C GLU A 280 22.06 -23.88 23.01
N PRO A 281 21.51 -22.77 22.49
CA PRO A 281 20.68 -22.81 21.30
C PRO A 281 21.49 -23.37 20.13
N SER A 282 20.91 -24.35 19.43
CA SER A 282 21.45 -24.83 18.16
C SER A 282 21.64 -23.64 17.22
N VAL A 283 22.69 -23.71 16.39
CA VAL A 283 23.00 -22.63 15.43
C VAL A 283 21.77 -22.36 14.58
N ARG A 284 21.12 -21.22 14.81
CA ARG A 284 19.90 -20.85 14.07
C ARG A 284 20.27 -20.60 12.62
N LEU A 285 19.69 -21.39 11.73
CA LEU A 285 19.88 -21.23 10.28
C LEU A 285 19.37 -19.84 9.82
N PRO A 286 19.99 -19.22 8.81
CA PRO A 286 19.41 -18.04 8.17
C PRO A 286 17.95 -18.30 7.75
N GLY A 287 17.06 -17.33 7.97
CA GLY A 287 15.65 -17.51 7.70
C GLY A 287 14.77 -16.30 8.00
N ILE A 288 13.50 -16.44 7.63
CA ILE A 288 12.44 -15.47 7.94
C ILE A 288 12.08 -15.56 9.42
N ARG A 289 12.01 -14.40 10.10
CA ARG A 289 11.84 -14.27 11.56
C ARG A 289 10.62 -13.44 11.95
N ALA A 290 10.04 -12.72 11.01
CA ALA A 290 8.84 -11.92 11.21
C ALA A 290 7.86 -12.15 10.06
N LEU A 291 6.60 -12.36 10.41
CA LEU A 291 5.48 -12.50 9.49
C LEU A 291 4.40 -11.50 9.88
N LEU A 292 3.84 -10.78 8.90
CA LEU A 292 2.70 -9.90 9.11
C LEU A 292 1.70 -10.09 7.96
N PRO A 293 0.58 -10.79 8.20
CA PRO A 293 -0.45 -10.94 7.19
C PRO A 293 -1.15 -9.60 6.98
N LEU A 294 -1.47 -9.28 5.73
CA LEU A 294 -2.21 -8.09 5.35
C LEU A 294 -3.62 -8.49 4.88
N PRO A 295 -4.62 -7.62 5.07
CA PRO A 295 -5.93 -7.82 4.46
C PRO A 295 -5.78 -7.91 2.93
N GLY A 296 -6.33 -8.95 2.30
CA GLY A 296 -6.16 -9.17 0.86
C GLY A 296 -5.34 -10.42 0.49
N GLY A 297 -4.80 -11.15 1.46
CA GLY A 297 -4.02 -12.38 1.25
C GLY A 297 -2.51 -12.17 1.26
N ASP A 298 -2.05 -10.93 1.07
CA ASP A 298 -0.63 -10.58 1.04
C ASP A 298 0.07 -10.84 2.37
N LEU A 299 1.37 -11.11 2.27
CA LEU A 299 2.22 -11.37 3.42
C LEU A 299 3.45 -10.47 3.42
N LEU A 300 3.71 -9.79 4.53
CA LEU A 300 4.99 -9.16 4.76
C LEU A 300 5.92 -10.09 5.54
N THR A 301 7.17 -10.20 5.09
CA THR A 301 8.20 -11.01 5.76
C THR A 301 9.43 -10.18 6.06
N GLY A 302 10.07 -10.43 7.20
CA GLY A 302 11.40 -9.93 7.54
C GLY A 302 12.26 -11.03 8.15
N GLY A 303 13.58 -10.98 7.95
CA GLY A 303 14.46 -12.05 8.41
C GLY A 303 15.91 -11.66 8.63
N THR A 304 16.77 -12.66 8.64
CA THR A 304 18.23 -12.55 8.87
C THR A 304 18.97 -11.87 7.72
N ASP A 305 18.34 -11.72 6.56
CA ASP A 305 18.87 -11.06 5.38
C ASP A 305 18.62 -9.54 5.35
N LEU A 306 18.09 -8.99 6.47
CA LEU A 306 17.87 -7.56 6.69
C LEU A 306 16.85 -6.93 5.72
N LYS A 307 16.11 -7.76 4.98
CA LYS A 307 15.14 -7.34 3.98
C LYS A 307 13.71 -7.47 4.52
N ILE A 308 12.88 -6.48 4.23
CA ILE A 308 11.42 -6.58 4.37
C ILE A 308 10.86 -6.78 2.97
N ARG A 309 10.04 -7.82 2.78
CA ARG A 309 9.39 -8.14 1.50
C ARG A 309 7.90 -8.14 1.65
N ARG A 310 7.19 -7.69 0.62
CA ARG A 310 5.77 -7.94 0.42
C ARG A 310 5.63 -9.04 -0.63
N TRP A 311 4.99 -10.13 -0.24
CA TRP A 311 4.59 -11.21 -1.12
C TRP A 311 3.12 -11.00 -1.47
N ASP A 312 2.85 -10.78 -2.76
CA ASP A 312 1.49 -10.71 -3.28
C ASP A 312 1.01 -12.14 -3.48
N HIS A 313 -0.01 -12.55 -2.71
CA HIS A 313 -0.47 -13.93 -2.72
C HIS A 313 -1.14 -14.30 -4.04
N CYS A 314 -1.88 -13.36 -4.65
CA CYS A 314 -2.66 -13.60 -5.86
C CYS A 314 -1.84 -13.43 -7.15
N SER A 315 -0.86 -12.53 -7.13
CA SER A 315 0.01 -12.20 -8.26
C SER A 315 1.46 -12.15 -7.80
N PRO A 316 2.12 -13.31 -7.59
CA PRO A 316 3.43 -13.34 -6.96
C PRO A 316 4.53 -12.56 -7.70
N ASP A 317 4.35 -12.33 -9.01
CA ASP A 317 5.18 -11.46 -9.84
C ASP A 317 5.16 -9.98 -9.42
N ARG A 318 4.13 -9.55 -8.69
CA ARG A 318 4.01 -8.20 -8.08
C ARG A 318 4.62 -8.11 -6.69
N SER A 319 5.21 -9.19 -6.18
CA SER A 319 5.97 -9.15 -4.94
C SER A 319 7.16 -8.20 -5.07
N TYR A 320 7.56 -7.55 -3.98
CA TYR A 320 8.70 -6.63 -3.98
C TYR A 320 9.37 -6.52 -2.62
N SER A 321 10.64 -6.11 -2.64
CA SER A 321 11.38 -5.71 -1.44
C SER A 321 10.98 -4.30 -1.04
N VAL A 322 10.41 -4.16 0.17
CA VAL A 322 10.03 -2.88 0.78
C VAL A 322 11.28 -2.11 1.22
N CYS A 323 12.25 -2.81 1.81
CA CYS A 323 13.55 -2.25 2.16
C CYS A 323 14.58 -3.37 2.29
N GLY A 324 15.86 -3.04 2.10
CA GLY A 324 16.96 -3.97 2.30
C GLY A 324 18.31 -3.37 1.93
N PRO A 325 19.42 -4.05 2.26
CA PRO A 325 20.76 -3.57 1.92
C PRO A 325 20.94 -3.44 0.40
N SER A 326 21.36 -2.27 -0.06
CA SER A 326 21.68 -2.01 -1.47
C SER A 326 23.19 -2.08 -1.70
N ILE A 327 23.62 -2.89 -2.67
CA ILE A 327 25.05 -3.06 -2.99
C ILE A 327 25.40 -2.12 -4.15
N ARG A 328 26.38 -1.23 -3.94
CA ARG A 328 26.79 -0.24 -4.97
C ARG A 328 27.16 -0.91 -6.29
N GLY A 329 26.62 -0.37 -7.40
CA GLY A 329 26.86 -0.88 -8.75
C GLY A 329 25.93 -2.02 -9.18
N VAL A 330 25.10 -2.54 -8.27
CA VAL A 330 24.06 -3.52 -8.55
C VAL A 330 22.73 -2.80 -8.37
N GLY A 331 21.99 -2.55 -9.45
CA GLY A 331 20.62 -2.03 -9.35
C GLY A 331 19.73 -2.96 -8.53
N ASN A 332 18.59 -2.48 -8.05
CA ASN A 332 17.59 -3.34 -7.42
C ASN A 332 16.94 -4.22 -8.51
N ASP A 333 17.63 -5.30 -8.86
CA ASP A 333 17.36 -6.21 -10.00
C ASP A 333 16.62 -7.48 -9.54
N ASP A 334 16.04 -7.45 -8.34
CA ASP A 334 15.26 -8.55 -7.78
C ASP A 334 13.91 -8.66 -8.53
N PHE A 335 13.53 -9.87 -8.92
CA PHE A 335 12.22 -10.20 -9.48
C PHE A 335 11.71 -11.51 -8.87
N TYR A 336 10.43 -11.78 -9.03
CA TYR A 336 9.78 -12.92 -8.39
C TYR A 336 9.25 -13.86 -9.45
N GLU A 337 9.79 -15.06 -9.48
CA GLU A 337 9.41 -16.10 -10.43
C GLU A 337 8.47 -17.10 -9.74
N THR A 338 7.47 -17.58 -10.47
CA THR A 338 6.57 -18.62 -9.98
C THR A 338 6.84 -19.92 -10.73
N LYS A 339 7.05 -21.01 -9.98
CA LYS A 339 7.21 -22.38 -10.48
C LYS A 339 6.17 -23.29 -9.82
N SER A 340 5.77 -24.34 -10.53
CA SER A 340 4.97 -25.41 -9.91
C SER A 340 5.90 -26.57 -9.56
N SER A 341 5.85 -27.02 -8.31
CA SER A 341 6.62 -28.18 -7.83
C SER A 341 5.69 -29.10 -7.04
N PHE A 342 5.51 -30.34 -7.49
CA PHE A 342 4.57 -31.32 -6.89
C PHE A 342 3.14 -30.79 -6.65
N GLY A 343 2.63 -29.92 -7.55
CA GLY A 343 1.30 -29.31 -7.41
C GLY A 343 1.23 -28.13 -6.45
N VAL A 344 2.37 -27.72 -5.87
CA VAL A 344 2.51 -26.56 -4.98
C VAL A 344 3.11 -25.38 -5.74
N GLN A 345 2.57 -24.19 -5.53
CA GLN A 345 3.10 -22.97 -6.14
C GLN A 345 4.33 -22.47 -5.38
N VAL A 346 5.50 -22.47 -6.02
CA VAL A 346 6.75 -21.95 -5.46
C VAL A 346 7.03 -20.57 -6.04
N VAL A 347 7.01 -19.55 -5.20
CA VAL A 347 7.35 -18.17 -5.53
C VAL A 347 8.77 -17.90 -5.06
N GLN A 348 9.68 -17.62 -5.98
CA GLN A 348 11.11 -17.47 -5.68
C GLN A 348 11.62 -16.08 -6.05
N GLU A 349 12.19 -15.38 -5.06
CA GLU A 349 12.99 -14.17 -5.27
C GLU A 349 14.27 -14.54 -6.03
N THR A 350 14.49 -13.89 -7.17
CA THR A 350 15.59 -14.16 -8.10
C THR A 350 16.20 -12.84 -8.56
N LYS A 351 17.48 -12.84 -8.96
CA LYS A 351 18.16 -11.67 -9.53
C LYS A 351 18.18 -11.74 -11.05
N ARG A 352 17.80 -10.67 -11.74
CA ARG A 352 17.80 -10.59 -13.21
C ARG A 352 19.20 -10.80 -13.82
N ARG A 353 20.23 -10.38 -13.09
CA ARG A 353 21.64 -10.56 -13.47
C ARG A 353 22.33 -11.41 -12.40
N PRO A 354 22.95 -12.54 -12.78
CA PRO A 354 23.83 -13.27 -11.88
C PRO A 354 24.94 -12.34 -11.39
N LEU A 355 25.18 -12.27 -10.09
CA LEU A 355 26.32 -11.53 -9.57
C LEU A 355 27.61 -12.25 -9.98
N ALA A 356 28.57 -11.50 -10.52
CA ALA A 356 29.90 -12.01 -10.87
C ALA A 356 30.69 -12.50 -9.65
N THR A 357 30.27 -12.13 -8.43
CA THR A 357 30.91 -12.53 -7.18
C THR A 357 29.85 -12.86 -6.14
N ARG A 358 30.00 -13.99 -5.44
CA ARG A 358 29.08 -14.45 -4.41
C ARG A 358 29.05 -13.47 -3.23
N LEU A 359 27.85 -13.04 -2.84
CA LEU A 359 27.64 -12.16 -1.69
C LEU A 359 27.77 -12.97 -0.41
N THR A 360 28.68 -12.59 0.47
CA THR A 360 28.78 -13.19 1.82
C THR A 360 27.91 -12.42 2.81
N GLY A 361 27.50 -13.03 3.94
CA GLY A 361 26.82 -12.31 5.02
C GLY A 361 27.58 -11.06 5.49
N LYS A 362 28.92 -11.11 5.49
CA LYS A 362 29.77 -9.94 5.76
C LYS A 362 29.57 -8.80 4.75
N THR A 363 29.40 -9.12 3.47
CA THR A 363 29.15 -8.13 2.41
C THR A 363 27.77 -7.49 2.57
N ILE A 364 26.76 -8.26 2.97
CA ILE A 364 25.40 -7.76 3.24
C ILE A 364 25.41 -6.79 4.42
N LEU A 365 26.09 -7.16 5.52
CA LEU A 365 26.25 -6.29 6.69
C LEU A 365 27.03 -5.01 6.35
N ALA A 366 28.10 -5.10 5.56
CA ALA A 366 28.86 -3.93 5.11
C ALA A 366 28.04 -3.01 4.19
N ALA A 367 27.20 -3.60 3.32
CA ALA A 367 26.26 -2.83 2.50
C ALA A 367 25.22 -2.13 3.37
N ALA A 368 24.66 -2.84 4.36
CA ALA A 368 23.70 -2.26 5.30
C ALA A 368 24.30 -1.09 6.10
N ALA A 369 25.53 -1.24 6.60
CA ALA A 369 26.22 -0.20 7.37
C ALA A 369 26.54 1.06 6.56
N THR A 370 26.62 0.95 5.24
CA THR A 370 26.90 2.08 4.34
C THR A 370 25.65 2.59 3.61
N ASP A 371 24.49 1.97 3.86
CA ASP A 371 23.24 2.33 3.23
C ASP A 371 22.66 3.60 3.84
N SER A 372 22.29 4.54 2.96
CA SER A 372 21.62 5.78 3.34
C SER A 372 20.09 5.64 3.30
N ALA A 373 19.57 4.54 2.75
CA ALA A 373 18.14 4.28 2.55
C ALA A 373 17.41 3.67 3.77
N GLY A 374 18.12 3.45 4.88
CA GLY A 374 17.50 3.13 6.16
C GLY A 374 17.15 1.66 6.38
N CYS A 375 17.81 0.69 5.71
CA CYS A 375 17.64 -0.73 6.00
C CYS A 375 18.04 -1.11 7.45
N HIS A 376 17.60 -2.27 7.94
CA HIS A 376 18.06 -2.77 9.25
C HIS A 376 19.50 -3.26 9.18
N HIS A 377 20.21 -3.24 10.31
CA HIS A 377 21.60 -3.71 10.41
C HIS A 377 21.73 -5.07 11.10
N ASP A 378 20.63 -5.57 11.67
CA ASP A 378 20.51 -6.92 12.22
C ASP A 378 19.13 -7.51 11.88
N SER A 379 18.94 -8.77 12.22
CA SER A 379 17.78 -9.59 11.89
C SER A 379 16.48 -8.91 12.28
N ILE A 380 15.54 -8.81 11.35
CA ILE A 380 14.21 -8.24 11.60
C ILE A 380 13.37 -9.26 12.37
N LEU A 381 12.99 -8.96 13.62
CA LEU A 381 12.33 -9.91 14.52
C LEU A 381 10.81 -9.74 14.62
N SER A 382 10.29 -8.55 14.32
CA SER A 382 8.85 -8.29 14.39
C SER A 382 8.43 -7.24 13.37
N LEU A 383 7.19 -7.38 12.90
CA LEU A 383 6.52 -6.47 11.99
C LEU A 383 5.12 -6.19 12.56
N ALA A 384 4.72 -4.93 12.55
CA ALA A 384 3.38 -4.51 12.95
C ALA A 384 2.86 -3.45 11.98
N SER A 385 1.56 -3.45 11.70
CA SER A 385 0.92 -2.40 10.90
C SER A 385 0.00 -1.56 11.76
N VAL A 386 0.12 -0.25 11.60
CA VAL A 386 -0.76 0.74 12.21
C VAL A 386 -1.53 1.48 11.13
N LYS A 387 -2.86 1.55 11.23
CA LYS A 387 -3.70 2.36 10.32
C LYS A 387 -4.09 3.67 11.00
N LEU A 388 -3.47 4.77 10.57
CA LEU A 388 -3.83 6.15 10.94
C LEU A 388 -4.45 6.83 9.72
N ASN A 389 -3.93 7.98 9.28
CA ASN A 389 -4.31 8.59 7.99
C ASN A 389 -3.76 7.76 6.82
N GLN A 390 -2.52 7.26 6.98
CA GLN A 390 -1.89 6.27 6.10
C GLN A 390 -1.59 4.99 6.88
N ARG A 391 -1.32 3.90 6.16
CA ARG A 391 -0.87 2.66 6.78
C ARG A 391 0.63 2.76 7.03
N LEU A 392 1.01 2.74 8.30
CA LEU A 392 2.40 2.67 8.73
C LEU A 392 2.77 1.22 8.96
N LEU A 393 3.96 0.84 8.50
CA LEU A 393 4.66 -0.37 8.91
C LEU A 393 5.67 0.00 9.98
N ILE A 394 5.65 -0.76 11.06
CA ILE A 394 6.62 -0.69 12.13
C ILE A 394 7.38 -2.00 12.09
N SER A 395 8.70 -1.91 12.20
CA SER A 395 9.59 -3.06 12.20
C SER A 395 10.59 -2.91 13.33
N SER A 396 10.98 -4.03 13.94
CA SER A 396 12.00 -4.05 14.96
C SER A 396 13.08 -5.06 14.61
N SER A 397 14.33 -4.69 14.86
CA SER A 397 15.52 -5.51 14.65
C SER A 397 16.13 -5.96 15.98
N ARG A 398 16.94 -7.02 15.92
CA ARG A 398 17.63 -7.61 17.08
C ARG A 398 18.57 -6.62 17.78
N ASP A 399 19.15 -5.68 17.04
CA ASP A 399 19.98 -4.58 17.57
C ASP A 399 19.18 -3.52 18.36
N GLY A 400 17.87 -3.72 18.55
CA GLY A 400 16.98 -2.79 19.23
C GLY A 400 16.47 -1.64 18.34
N ALA A 401 16.84 -1.60 17.06
CA ALA A 401 16.36 -0.57 16.15
C ALA A 401 14.88 -0.76 15.84
N ILE A 402 14.08 0.29 16.04
CA ILE A 402 12.69 0.37 15.59
C ILE A 402 12.63 1.33 14.41
N LYS A 403 12.13 0.84 13.28
CA LYS A 403 11.99 1.64 12.06
C LYS A 403 10.56 1.67 11.61
N ARG A 404 10.16 2.85 11.11
CA ARG A 404 8.88 3.06 10.47
C ARG A 404 9.06 3.14 8.96
N PHE A 405 8.15 2.51 8.25
CA PHE A 405 8.04 2.62 6.81
C PHE A 405 6.60 3.01 6.48
N PHE A 406 6.42 3.79 5.42
CA PHE A 406 5.09 3.96 4.86
C PHE A 406 4.77 2.70 4.07
N LEU A 407 3.78 1.94 4.52
CA LEU A 407 3.14 0.96 3.65
C LEU A 407 2.29 1.76 2.69
N LEU A 408 2.92 2.12 1.59
CA LEU A 408 2.20 2.51 0.40
C LEU A 408 1.34 1.29 0.08
N ASN A 409 0.03 1.37 0.32
CA ASN A 409 -0.91 0.58 -0.47
C ASN A 409 -0.43 0.78 -1.90
N ALA A 410 -0.23 -0.28 -2.67
CA ALA A 410 0.20 -0.17 -4.06
C ALA A 410 -0.87 0.59 -4.88
N GLY A 411 -0.80 1.92 -4.80
CA GLY A 411 -0.79 2.90 -5.86
C GLY A 411 0.55 3.68 -5.72
N PRO A 412 0.96 4.43 -6.75
CA PRO A 412 2.37 4.71 -7.02
C PRO A 412 3.07 5.49 -5.91
N ALA A 413 4.21 4.96 -5.49
CA ALA A 413 5.10 5.51 -4.48
C ALA A 413 6.03 6.57 -5.07
N THR A 414 5.74 7.84 -4.82
CA THR A 414 6.77 8.88 -4.84
C THR A 414 7.64 8.76 -3.59
N CYS A 415 8.93 8.43 -3.74
CA CYS A 415 9.91 8.56 -2.67
C CYS A 415 10.58 9.94 -2.75
N HIS A 416 10.41 10.73 -1.68
CA HIS A 416 11.23 11.90 -1.39
C HIS A 416 12.47 11.44 -0.62
N THR A 417 13.66 11.75 -1.12
CA THR A 417 14.86 11.87 -0.27
C THR A 417 15.35 13.31 -0.34
N LYS A 418 15.28 13.98 0.82
CA LYS A 418 16.01 15.23 1.06
C LYS A 418 17.48 14.90 1.27
N GLY A 419 18.34 15.60 0.52
CA GLY A 419 19.59 16.13 1.07
C GLY A 419 20.83 15.87 0.25
N ILE A 420 21.18 16.78 -0.67
CA ILE A 420 22.59 17.15 -0.93
C ILE A 420 22.67 18.67 -1.13
N ARG A 421 23.38 19.35 -0.22
CA ARG A 421 23.94 20.69 -0.45
C ARG A 421 25.16 20.55 -1.37
N PRO A 422 25.36 21.39 -2.41
CA PRO A 422 26.60 21.38 -3.16
C PRO A 422 27.70 22.07 -2.34
N ARG A 423 28.81 21.35 -2.07
CA ARG A 423 30.09 21.99 -1.74
C ARG A 423 31.09 21.71 -2.87
N LYS A 424 31.90 22.73 -3.12
CA LYS A 424 32.71 23.01 -4.31
C LYS A 424 33.66 21.90 -4.76
N SER A 425 33.86 21.92 -6.06
CA SER A 425 34.85 21.23 -6.92
C SER A 425 36.27 21.10 -6.35
N GLY A 426 36.85 19.92 -6.55
CA GLY A 426 38.29 19.64 -6.56
C GLY A 426 38.57 18.53 -7.58
N ALA A 427 39.58 18.73 -8.42
CA ALA A 427 39.77 18.09 -9.73
C ALA A 427 40.55 16.76 -9.72
N TRP A 428 40.58 16.16 -10.93
CA TRP A 428 41.39 15.02 -11.45
C TRP A 428 40.82 13.62 -11.17
N GLY A 429 40.56 12.75 -12.15
CA GLY A 429 40.74 12.79 -13.60
C GLY A 429 40.69 11.33 -14.12
N LYS A 430 39.91 11.07 -15.18
CA LYS A 430 40.24 10.16 -16.30
C LYS A 430 39.08 10.08 -17.31
N GLN A 431 39.30 10.77 -18.42
CA GLN A 431 38.93 10.50 -19.82
C GLN A 431 37.53 9.95 -20.14
N LEU A 432 36.66 10.88 -20.53
CA LEU A 432 35.57 10.69 -21.49
C LEU A 432 36.13 10.57 -22.92
N SER A 433 35.53 9.70 -23.72
CA SER A 433 35.51 9.86 -25.18
C SER A 433 34.06 10.08 -25.64
N VAL A 434 33.96 10.91 -26.68
CA VAL A 434 32.78 11.40 -27.41
C VAL A 434 32.13 12.68 -26.86
N ASN A 435 32.40 13.79 -27.58
CA ASN A 435 31.75 15.08 -27.47
C ASN A 435 30.23 14.93 -27.64
N MET A 436 29.49 15.01 -26.53
CA MET A 436 28.05 15.10 -26.53
C MET A 436 27.67 16.43 -25.86
N THR A 437 26.95 17.29 -26.57
CA THR A 437 26.50 18.58 -26.02
C THR A 437 25.53 18.35 -24.86
N GLN A 438 25.39 19.34 -23.97
CA GLN A 438 24.49 19.23 -22.81
C GLN A 438 23.03 18.98 -23.21
N VAL A 439 22.65 19.45 -24.41
CA VAL A 439 21.35 19.18 -25.07
C VAL A 439 21.26 17.73 -25.52
N GLN A 440 22.29 17.17 -26.17
CA GLN A 440 22.31 15.75 -26.57
C GLN A 440 22.32 14.79 -25.36
N TYR A 441 22.96 15.17 -24.25
CA TYR A 441 22.92 14.40 -23.01
C TYR A 441 21.52 14.43 -22.37
N SER A 442 20.85 15.59 -22.36
CA SER A 442 19.47 15.68 -21.87
C SER A 442 18.49 14.95 -22.79
N GLU A 443 18.69 14.99 -24.12
CA GLU A 443 17.94 14.21 -25.11
C GLU A 443 18.13 12.70 -24.92
N GLN A 444 19.34 12.21 -24.65
CA GLN A 444 19.56 10.78 -24.36
C GLN A 444 18.93 10.32 -23.05
N GLN A 445 19.00 11.14 -21.99
CA GLN A 445 18.32 10.83 -20.73
C GLN A 445 16.79 10.89 -20.92
N PHE A 446 16.32 11.79 -21.77
CA PHE A 446 14.92 11.92 -22.11
C PHE A 446 14.40 10.73 -22.94
N MET A 447 15.11 10.28 -23.97
CA MET A 447 14.71 9.09 -24.76
C MET A 447 14.73 7.81 -23.90
N LYS A 448 15.69 7.67 -22.98
CA LYS A 448 15.68 6.58 -21.99
C LYS A 448 14.48 6.64 -21.05
N TRP A 449 13.99 7.84 -20.72
CA TRP A 449 12.78 8.03 -19.95
C TRP A 449 11.51 7.78 -20.78
N VAL A 450 11.46 8.19 -22.05
CA VAL A 450 10.37 7.88 -22.99
C VAL A 450 10.24 6.37 -23.20
N ASP A 451 11.36 5.67 -23.38
CA ASP A 451 11.40 4.20 -23.48
C ASP A 451 10.99 3.53 -22.17
N PHE A 452 11.38 4.10 -21.02
CA PHE A 452 10.94 3.64 -19.69
C PHE A 452 9.42 3.81 -19.53
N VAL A 453 8.86 4.98 -19.84
CA VAL A 453 7.42 5.23 -19.74
C VAL A 453 6.62 4.39 -20.75
N GLY A 454 7.11 4.24 -21.98
CA GLY A 454 6.50 3.40 -23.00
C GLY A 454 6.63 1.89 -22.77
N SER A 455 7.53 1.45 -21.88
CA SER A 455 7.75 0.04 -21.53
C SER A 455 7.12 -0.38 -20.20
N LEU A 456 6.55 0.55 -19.44
CA LEU A 456 5.72 0.22 -18.29
C LEU A 456 4.44 -0.48 -18.79
N LYS A 457 4.42 -1.82 -18.72
CA LYS A 457 3.18 -2.60 -18.83
C LYS A 457 2.39 -2.36 -17.55
N HIS A 458 1.60 -1.31 -17.50
CA HIS A 458 0.71 -1.01 -16.38
C HIS A 458 -0.59 -1.85 -16.41
N SER A 459 -0.38 -3.16 -16.53
CA SER A 459 -1.19 -4.34 -16.18
C SER A 459 -2.03 -4.36 -14.90
N LEU A 460 -2.76 -3.33 -14.46
CA LEU A 460 -3.57 -3.40 -13.23
C LEU A 460 -4.90 -4.17 -13.39
N PHE A 461 -5.51 -4.27 -14.57
CA PHE A 461 -6.74 -5.04 -14.77
C PHE A 461 -6.46 -6.45 -15.27
N ARG A 462 -6.30 -7.37 -14.31
CA ARG A 462 -6.57 -8.79 -14.55
C ARG A 462 -7.71 -9.38 -13.73
N THR A 463 -8.30 -8.62 -12.78
CA THR A 463 -9.34 -9.17 -11.88
C THR A 463 -10.48 -8.22 -11.49
N ALA A 464 -10.69 -7.10 -12.18
CA ALA A 464 -12.02 -6.47 -12.18
C ALA A 464 -12.72 -6.90 -13.46
N LYS A 465 -13.51 -7.97 -13.41
CA LYS A 465 -14.57 -8.15 -14.42
C LYS A 465 -15.47 -6.94 -14.25
N ASN A 466 -15.28 -5.93 -15.11
CA ASN A 466 -16.21 -4.84 -15.31
C ASN A 466 -17.56 -5.53 -15.62
N LYS A 467 -18.40 -5.73 -14.60
CA LYS A 467 -19.78 -6.17 -14.77
C LYS A 467 -20.49 -4.93 -15.32
N LEU A 468 -20.30 -4.68 -16.62
CA LEU A 468 -20.91 -3.58 -17.37
C LEU A 468 -22.41 -3.79 -17.55
N PHE A 469 -22.91 -4.96 -17.17
CA PHE A 469 -24.34 -5.23 -17.16
C PHE A 469 -24.99 -4.42 -16.03
N PRO A 470 -25.96 -3.55 -16.34
CA PRO A 470 -26.72 -2.86 -15.30
C PRO A 470 -27.35 -3.93 -14.41
N SER A 471 -27.00 -3.92 -13.13
CA SER A 471 -27.68 -4.77 -12.15
C SER A 471 -28.97 -4.11 -11.68
N TYR A 472 -29.04 -2.78 -11.79
CA TYR A 472 -30.15 -1.97 -11.33
C TYR A 472 -30.19 -0.65 -12.11
N THR A 473 -31.39 -0.18 -12.47
CA THR A 473 -31.60 1.10 -13.15
C THR A 473 -32.54 1.95 -12.32
N LEU A 474 -32.19 3.22 -12.11
CA LEU A 474 -33.02 4.23 -11.48
C LEU A 474 -33.34 5.32 -12.50
N THR A 475 -34.53 5.90 -12.38
CA THR A 475 -35.02 6.94 -13.26
C THR A 475 -35.19 8.24 -12.49
N VAL A 476 -34.63 9.33 -13.00
CA VAL A 476 -34.77 10.67 -12.45
C VAL A 476 -35.56 11.51 -13.44
N ASP A 477 -36.69 12.06 -13.01
CA ASP A 477 -37.53 12.99 -13.79
C ASP A 477 -38.07 14.08 -12.86
N ARG A 478 -38.04 15.34 -13.30
CA ARG A 478 -38.57 16.45 -12.49
C ARG A 478 -40.07 16.32 -12.21
N ASN A 479 -40.78 15.60 -13.07
CA ASN A 479 -42.15 15.21 -12.83
C ASN A 479 -42.17 13.87 -12.05
N PRO A 480 -42.69 13.87 -10.81
CA PRO A 480 -42.73 12.66 -9.98
C PRO A 480 -43.60 11.54 -10.56
N ALA A 481 -44.43 11.82 -11.57
CA ALA A 481 -45.20 10.79 -12.27
C ALA A 481 -44.37 9.92 -13.23
N TYR A 482 -43.17 10.36 -13.63
CA TYR A 482 -42.35 9.73 -14.67
C TYR A 482 -40.96 9.25 -14.20
N GLY A 483 -40.58 9.50 -12.94
CA GLY A 483 -39.29 9.11 -12.38
C GLY A 483 -39.43 8.46 -10.99
N ASP A 484 -38.47 7.61 -10.65
CA ASP A 484 -38.32 7.04 -9.31
C ASP A 484 -37.92 8.14 -8.30
N PHE A 485 -37.20 9.16 -8.79
CA PHE A 485 -36.75 10.32 -8.02
C PHE A 485 -36.91 11.60 -8.84
N THR A 486 -37.06 12.73 -8.15
CA THR A 486 -37.12 14.08 -8.77
C THR A 486 -35.76 14.78 -8.82
N SER A 487 -34.77 14.30 -8.08
CA SER A 487 -33.40 14.83 -8.06
C SER A 487 -32.37 13.71 -8.24
N ILE A 488 -31.19 14.08 -8.74
CA ILE A 488 -30.07 13.15 -8.92
C ILE A 488 -29.47 12.77 -7.56
N GLN A 489 -29.39 13.73 -6.63
CA GLN A 489 -28.85 13.49 -5.30
C GLN A 489 -29.71 12.49 -4.51
N ASP A 490 -31.04 12.58 -4.56
CA ASP A 490 -31.92 11.61 -3.88
C ASP A 490 -31.77 10.20 -4.45
N ALA A 491 -31.64 10.09 -5.79
CA ALA A 491 -31.37 8.80 -6.43
C ALA A 491 -30.05 8.20 -5.96
N ILE A 492 -28.99 9.02 -5.82
CA ILE A 492 -27.71 8.58 -5.26
C ILE A 492 -27.88 8.19 -3.78
N ASP A 493 -28.62 8.97 -2.99
CA ASP A 493 -28.80 8.77 -1.56
C ASP A 493 -29.63 7.55 -1.19
N SER A 494 -30.53 7.13 -2.09
CA SER A 494 -31.27 5.87 -1.99
C SER A 494 -30.38 4.62 -2.04
N LEU A 495 -29.18 4.74 -2.62
CA LEU A 495 -28.26 3.62 -2.75
C LEU A 495 -27.61 3.27 -1.39
N PRO A 496 -27.31 1.98 -1.15
CA PRO A 496 -26.63 1.56 0.07
C PRO A 496 -25.29 2.28 0.23
N MET A 497 -24.86 2.45 1.48
CA MET A 497 -23.62 3.14 1.83
C MET A 497 -22.40 2.56 1.09
N ILE A 498 -22.38 1.23 0.89
CA ILE A 498 -21.37 0.52 0.09
C ILE A 498 -22.08 -0.02 -1.15
N ASN A 499 -21.75 0.51 -2.33
CA ASN A 499 -22.27 0.00 -3.60
C ASN A 499 -21.24 -0.88 -4.31
N LEU A 500 -21.64 -2.13 -4.59
CA LEU A 500 -20.79 -3.15 -5.24
C LEU A 500 -21.26 -3.51 -6.66
N VAL A 501 -22.38 -2.94 -7.12
CA VAL A 501 -23.00 -3.28 -8.41
C VAL A 501 -23.17 -2.04 -9.28
N ARG A 502 -23.15 -2.25 -10.61
CA ARG A 502 -23.37 -1.16 -11.57
C ARG A 502 -24.82 -0.69 -11.48
N VAL A 503 -24.99 0.58 -11.07
CA VAL A 503 -26.28 1.27 -11.06
C VAL A 503 -26.28 2.31 -12.16
N VAL A 504 -27.29 2.25 -13.04
CA VAL A 504 -27.50 3.26 -14.08
C VAL A 504 -28.61 4.20 -13.62
N ILE A 505 -28.28 5.47 -13.43
CA ILE A 505 -29.25 6.53 -13.13
C ILE A 505 -29.54 7.25 -14.44
N LYS A 506 -30.71 6.99 -15.01
CA LYS A 506 -31.21 7.66 -16.22
C LYS A 506 -31.86 8.97 -15.84
N VAL A 507 -31.31 10.07 -16.33
CA VAL A 507 -31.77 11.42 -16.04
C VAL A 507 -32.51 11.95 -17.28
N HIS A 508 -33.81 12.22 -17.13
CA HIS A 508 -34.63 12.74 -18.20
C HIS A 508 -34.29 14.19 -18.56
N ALA A 509 -34.82 14.65 -19.70
CA ALA A 509 -34.57 16.00 -20.19
C ALA A 509 -35.07 17.05 -19.17
N GLY A 510 -34.20 17.99 -18.83
CA GLY A 510 -34.49 19.01 -17.84
C GLY A 510 -33.25 19.75 -17.34
N VAL A 511 -33.52 20.86 -16.66
CA VAL A 511 -32.53 21.60 -15.89
C VAL A 511 -32.72 21.25 -14.43
N TYR A 512 -31.71 20.60 -13.85
CA TYR A 512 -31.63 20.17 -12.46
C TYR A 512 -30.75 21.16 -11.70
N THR A 513 -31.38 22.03 -10.90
CA THR A 513 -30.64 23.01 -10.09
C THR A 513 -30.38 22.42 -8.72
N GLU A 514 -29.31 21.64 -8.62
CA GLU A 514 -28.93 20.90 -7.43
C GLU A 514 -27.40 20.74 -7.36
N LYS A 515 -26.90 20.52 -6.14
CA LYS A 515 -25.50 20.20 -5.91
C LYS A 515 -25.38 18.71 -5.64
N VAL A 516 -24.62 18.02 -6.48
CA VAL A 516 -24.52 16.55 -6.44
C VAL A 516 -23.15 16.13 -5.92
N THR A 517 -23.13 15.23 -4.95
CA THR A 517 -21.91 14.61 -4.45
C THR A 517 -22.05 13.10 -4.42
N ILE A 518 -21.15 12.40 -5.11
CA ILE A 518 -21.01 10.94 -5.01
C ILE A 518 -19.93 10.63 -3.95
N PRO A 519 -20.30 10.01 -2.82
CA PRO A 519 -19.35 9.63 -1.76
C PRO A 519 -18.42 8.50 -2.19
N GLN A 520 -17.26 8.39 -1.53
CA GLN A 520 -16.21 7.44 -1.89
C GLN A 520 -16.65 5.96 -1.95
N LEU A 521 -17.60 5.55 -1.10
CA LEU A 521 -18.06 4.17 -1.00
C LEU A 521 -19.19 3.81 -1.98
N LYS A 522 -19.72 4.78 -2.75
CA LYS A 522 -20.78 4.58 -3.75
C LYS A 522 -20.20 4.39 -5.16
N SER A 523 -19.43 3.31 -5.33
CA SER A 523 -18.75 2.93 -6.59
C SER A 523 -19.72 2.53 -7.71
N PHE A 524 -19.23 2.41 -8.95
CA PHE A 524 -19.97 1.83 -10.09
C PHE A 524 -21.28 2.55 -10.44
N ILE A 525 -21.34 3.87 -10.26
CA ILE A 525 -22.49 4.67 -10.68
C ILE A 525 -22.28 5.14 -12.13
N THR A 526 -23.31 4.97 -12.95
CA THR A 526 -23.40 5.55 -14.28
C THR A 526 -24.53 6.57 -14.31
N ILE A 527 -24.24 7.81 -14.71
CA ILE A 527 -25.24 8.84 -15.00
C ILE A 527 -25.44 8.91 -16.51
N GLU A 528 -26.67 8.73 -16.95
CA GLU A 528 -27.04 8.77 -18.37
C GLU A 528 -28.15 9.79 -18.59
N GLY A 529 -27.81 10.92 -19.22
CA GLY A 529 -28.81 11.92 -19.59
C GLY A 529 -29.49 11.61 -20.93
N ALA A 530 -30.57 12.34 -21.22
CA ALA A 530 -31.30 12.27 -22.49
C ALA A 530 -30.59 12.98 -23.67
N GLY A 531 -29.45 13.63 -23.43
CA GLY A 531 -28.71 14.47 -24.37
C GLY A 531 -28.00 15.59 -23.61
N ALA A 532 -26.76 15.91 -23.99
CA ALA A 532 -25.97 16.96 -23.32
C ALA A 532 -26.63 18.36 -23.43
N ASP A 533 -27.34 18.60 -24.52
CA ASP A 533 -28.17 19.80 -24.77
C ASP A 533 -29.51 19.78 -24.02
N LYS A 534 -29.98 18.61 -23.59
CA LYS A 534 -31.32 18.39 -23.01
C LYS A 534 -31.28 18.20 -21.49
N THR A 535 -30.17 17.72 -20.95
CA THR A 535 -30.03 17.33 -19.55
C THR A 535 -28.89 18.11 -18.91
N ILE A 536 -29.23 19.07 -18.05
CA ILE A 536 -28.27 20.02 -17.47
C ILE A 536 -28.38 19.97 -15.95
N VAL A 537 -27.26 19.67 -15.28
CA VAL A 537 -27.10 19.83 -13.83
C VAL A 537 -26.36 21.11 -13.57
N GLN A 538 -26.94 22.00 -12.76
CA GLN A 538 -26.37 23.32 -12.54
C GLN A 538 -26.40 23.80 -11.09
N TRP A 539 -25.35 24.52 -10.69
CA TRP A 539 -25.25 25.20 -9.39
C TRP A 539 -24.38 26.46 -9.49
N GLY A 540 -24.46 27.35 -8.50
CA GLY A 540 -23.88 28.70 -8.56
C GLY A 540 -22.84 29.02 -7.47
N ASP A 541 -22.11 28.02 -6.97
CA ASP A 541 -21.12 28.25 -5.91
C ASP A 541 -19.78 28.74 -6.47
N THR A 542 -19.16 29.64 -5.72
CA THR A 542 -17.76 30.08 -5.90
C THR A 542 -16.93 29.63 -4.70
N ALA A 543 -15.61 29.72 -4.81
CA ALA A 543 -14.71 29.48 -3.69
C ALA A 543 -14.97 30.40 -2.48
N GLN A 544 -15.56 31.59 -2.71
CA GLN A 544 -15.97 32.54 -1.67
C GLN A 544 -17.37 32.31 -1.10
N THR A 545 -18.20 31.47 -1.72
CA THR A 545 -19.54 31.20 -1.19
C THR A 545 -19.41 30.69 0.25
N ALA A 546 -20.23 31.23 1.15
CA ALA A 546 -20.20 30.85 2.57
C ALA A 546 -20.71 29.42 2.73
N GLY A 547 -19.89 28.57 3.33
CA GLY A 547 -20.25 27.21 3.70
C GLY A 547 -21.08 27.14 4.99
N PRO A 548 -21.46 25.92 5.43
CA PRO A 548 -22.40 25.74 6.54
C PRO A 548 -21.98 26.33 7.90
N LYS A 549 -20.69 26.60 8.13
CA LYS A 549 -20.19 27.24 9.35
C LYS A 549 -19.69 28.68 9.11
N GLY A 550 -20.10 29.31 8.01
CA GLY A 550 -19.77 30.69 7.64
C GLY A 550 -18.41 30.89 6.94
N GLN A 551 -17.56 29.86 6.87
CA GLN A 551 -16.28 29.90 6.17
C GLN A 551 -16.44 29.73 4.64
N PRO A 552 -15.57 30.31 3.81
CA PRO A 552 -15.58 30.09 2.37
C PRO A 552 -15.48 28.60 2.00
N LEU A 553 -16.26 28.14 1.02
CA LEU A 553 -16.24 26.75 0.53
C LEU A 553 -14.87 26.36 -0.05
N GLY A 554 -14.09 27.33 -0.54
CA GLY A 554 -12.88 27.10 -1.31
C GLY A 554 -13.17 26.49 -2.69
N THR A 555 -12.15 26.41 -3.55
CA THR A 555 -12.30 25.87 -4.91
C THR A 555 -12.85 24.45 -4.89
N TYR A 556 -12.38 23.61 -3.97
CA TYR A 556 -12.82 22.22 -3.82
C TYR A 556 -14.32 22.11 -3.50
N GLY A 557 -14.82 22.97 -2.62
CA GLY A 557 -16.22 22.97 -2.20
C GLY A 557 -17.18 23.64 -3.19
N SER A 558 -16.68 24.35 -4.21
CA SER A 558 -17.50 25.06 -5.20
C SER A 558 -18.11 24.18 -6.31
N ALA A 559 -17.75 22.89 -6.36
CA ALA A 559 -18.17 21.99 -7.42
C ALA A 559 -19.69 21.80 -7.48
N THR A 560 -20.29 21.99 -8.66
CA THR A 560 -21.71 21.63 -8.92
C THR A 560 -21.92 20.12 -8.82
N PHE A 561 -21.02 19.36 -9.46
CA PHE A 561 -21.06 17.90 -9.44
C PHE A 561 -19.70 17.35 -9.00
N ALA A 562 -19.67 16.66 -7.85
CA ALA A 562 -18.47 16.15 -7.22
C ALA A 562 -18.46 14.62 -7.14
N VAL A 563 -17.48 14.00 -7.79
CA VAL A 563 -17.28 12.55 -7.80
C VAL A 563 -16.08 12.18 -6.94
N ASN A 564 -16.34 11.45 -5.85
CA ASN A 564 -15.28 10.92 -4.98
C ASN A 564 -15.20 9.37 -5.03
N SER A 565 -15.97 8.73 -5.90
CA SER A 565 -16.14 7.27 -5.98
C SER A 565 -15.44 6.58 -7.18
N PRO A 566 -15.09 5.28 -7.04
CA PRO A 566 -14.67 4.39 -8.13
C PRO A 566 -15.60 4.24 -9.33
N TYR A 567 -15.03 4.04 -10.53
CA TYR A 567 -15.73 3.52 -11.72
C TYR A 567 -16.97 4.32 -12.17
N PHE A 568 -16.95 5.63 -11.92
CA PHE A 568 -17.99 6.54 -12.36
C PHE A 568 -18.01 6.68 -13.90
N ILE A 569 -19.20 6.72 -14.47
CA ILE A 569 -19.39 7.00 -15.90
C ILE A 569 -20.47 8.08 -16.02
N ALA A 570 -20.26 9.07 -16.89
CA ALA A 570 -21.28 10.01 -17.30
C ALA A 570 -21.37 10.03 -18.82
N LYS A 571 -22.59 10.06 -19.38
CA LYS A 571 -22.83 10.25 -20.80
C LYS A 571 -24.07 11.10 -21.03
N ASN A 572 -24.08 11.85 -22.14
CA ASN A 572 -25.22 12.62 -22.62
C ASN A 572 -25.81 13.60 -21.58
N ILE A 573 -24.95 14.26 -20.81
CA ILE A 573 -25.35 15.19 -19.74
C ILE A 573 -24.36 16.36 -19.62
N THR A 574 -24.86 17.54 -19.25
CA THR A 574 -24.05 18.74 -19.01
C THR A 574 -23.93 19.03 -17.51
N PHE A 575 -22.70 19.31 -17.06
CA PHE A 575 -22.42 19.85 -15.73
C PHE A 575 -22.02 21.31 -15.85
N LYS A 576 -22.75 22.21 -15.18
CA LYS A 576 -22.60 23.65 -15.35
C LYS A 576 -22.48 24.37 -14.01
N ASN A 577 -21.44 25.19 -13.85
CA ASN A 577 -21.48 26.22 -12.83
C ASN A 577 -22.04 27.50 -13.45
N THR A 578 -23.07 28.11 -12.83
CA THR A 578 -23.78 29.28 -13.38
C THR A 578 -23.12 30.61 -13.04
N THR A 579 -22.01 30.60 -12.31
CA THR A 579 -21.28 31.82 -11.94
C THR A 579 -20.75 32.53 -13.20
N PRO A 580 -20.99 33.85 -13.36
CA PRO A 580 -20.47 34.59 -14.50
C PRO A 580 -18.94 34.70 -14.48
N VAL A 581 -18.34 34.90 -15.65
CA VAL A 581 -16.88 35.09 -15.77
C VAL A 581 -16.47 36.32 -14.95
N PRO A 582 -15.56 36.18 -13.97
CA PRO A 582 -15.16 37.30 -13.14
C PRO A 582 -14.23 38.25 -13.89
N PRO A 583 -14.16 39.53 -13.48
CA PRO A 583 -13.19 40.46 -14.03
C PRO A 583 -11.75 39.98 -13.74
N PRO A 584 -10.78 40.31 -14.61
CA PRO A 584 -9.37 39.97 -14.39
C PRO A 584 -8.87 40.40 -13.00
N GLY A 585 -8.17 39.52 -12.29
CA GLY A 585 -7.62 39.78 -10.96
C GLY A 585 -8.58 39.58 -9.79
N ALA A 586 -9.85 39.19 -10.03
CA ALA A 586 -10.79 38.93 -8.96
C ALA A 586 -10.34 37.72 -8.09
N VAL A 587 -10.35 37.92 -6.77
CA VAL A 587 -9.95 36.90 -5.80
C VAL A 587 -11.15 36.04 -5.43
N GLY A 588 -10.94 34.72 -5.30
CA GLY A 588 -11.92 33.79 -4.74
C GLY A 588 -13.14 33.50 -5.63
N LYS A 589 -13.03 33.81 -6.93
CA LYS A 589 -14.09 33.60 -7.93
C LYS A 589 -13.98 32.28 -8.69
N GLN A 590 -13.13 31.35 -8.23
CA GLN A 590 -13.08 30.01 -8.80
C GLN A 590 -14.44 29.33 -8.61
N ALA A 591 -14.98 28.74 -9.67
CA ALA A 591 -16.33 28.17 -9.69
C ALA A 591 -16.31 26.87 -10.49
N VAL A 592 -16.29 25.73 -9.80
CA VAL A 592 -16.10 24.41 -10.44
C VAL A 592 -17.44 23.85 -10.91
N ALA A 593 -17.51 23.43 -12.17
CA ALA A 593 -18.69 22.72 -12.70
C ALA A 593 -18.63 21.22 -12.36
N PHE A 594 -17.54 20.56 -12.70
CA PHE A 594 -17.33 19.14 -12.47
C PHE A 594 -16.01 18.90 -11.74
N ARG A 595 -16.05 18.11 -10.65
CA ARG A 595 -14.87 17.69 -9.89
C ARG A 595 -14.82 16.18 -9.81
N ILE A 596 -13.69 15.61 -10.20
CA ILE A 596 -13.34 14.23 -9.91
C ILE A 596 -12.16 14.23 -8.93
N SER A 597 -12.35 13.62 -7.76
CA SER A 597 -11.30 13.46 -6.72
C SER A 597 -11.35 12.08 -6.08
N ALA A 598 -11.98 11.16 -6.77
CA ALA A 598 -11.85 9.77 -6.47
C ALA A 598 -10.40 9.37 -6.77
N ASP A 599 -9.54 9.45 -5.75
CA ASP A 599 -8.27 8.73 -5.77
C ASP A 599 -8.53 7.25 -6.05
N THR A 600 -9.74 6.76 -5.74
CA THR A 600 -10.21 5.44 -6.11
C THR A 600 -11.12 5.37 -7.34
N ALA A 601 -11.21 6.34 -8.26
CA ALA A 601 -11.85 6.24 -9.61
C ALA A 601 -11.14 5.22 -10.53
N ALA A 602 -10.77 4.06 -9.99
CA ALA A 602 -9.68 3.22 -10.47
C ALA A 602 -8.40 4.04 -10.60
N PHE A 603 -7.33 3.69 -9.90
CA PHE A 603 -6.02 4.17 -10.37
C PHE A 603 -5.76 3.39 -11.67
N VAL A 604 -6.22 3.90 -12.81
CA VAL A 604 -5.41 4.65 -13.77
C VAL A 604 -6.33 5.53 -14.64
N GLY A 605 -6.21 6.85 -14.50
CA GLY A 605 -6.60 7.81 -15.55
C GLY A 605 -8.07 8.26 -15.64
N HIS A 606 -8.25 9.52 -15.99
CA HIS A 606 -9.53 10.09 -16.41
C HIS A 606 -9.58 10.08 -17.94
N TYR A 607 -10.68 9.60 -18.50
CA TYR A 607 -10.89 9.59 -19.95
C TYR A 607 -12.08 10.46 -20.31
N TYR A 608 -11.82 11.52 -21.05
CA TYR A 608 -12.81 12.41 -21.63
C TYR A 608 -12.80 12.18 -23.13
N LYS A 609 -13.90 11.68 -23.68
CA LYS A 609 -14.04 11.36 -25.10
C LYS A 609 -15.24 12.07 -25.67
N ASP A 610 -15.04 12.75 -26.81
CA ASP A 610 -16.10 13.46 -27.53
C ASP A 610 -16.82 14.49 -26.64
N CYS A 611 -16.08 15.12 -25.72
CA CYS A 611 -16.60 16.10 -24.76
C CYS A 611 -16.45 17.53 -25.25
N TYR A 612 -17.38 18.40 -24.85
CA TYR A 612 -17.24 19.86 -24.90
C TYR A 612 -16.84 20.39 -23.53
N ILE A 613 -15.74 21.15 -23.45
CA ILE A 613 -15.23 21.74 -22.21
C ILE A 613 -15.03 23.23 -22.44
N GLU A 614 -15.70 24.05 -21.64
CA GLU A 614 -15.68 25.50 -21.77
C GLU A 614 -15.24 26.19 -20.48
N GLY A 615 -14.43 27.25 -20.61
CA GLY A 615 -14.06 28.09 -19.47
C GLY A 615 -13.08 29.21 -19.82
N SER A 616 -12.57 29.91 -18.81
CA SER A 616 -11.73 31.11 -19.00
C SER A 616 -10.30 30.93 -18.47
N VAL A 617 -10.11 30.98 -17.15
CA VAL A 617 -8.80 30.88 -16.49
C VAL A 617 -8.66 29.53 -15.83
N ASP A 618 -7.61 28.79 -16.20
CA ASP A 618 -7.25 27.48 -15.61
C ASP A 618 -8.42 26.49 -15.60
N PHE A 619 -9.23 26.48 -16.66
CA PHE A 619 -10.51 25.77 -16.63
C PHE A 619 -10.37 24.24 -16.72
N ILE A 620 -9.17 23.74 -17.03
CA ILE A 620 -8.76 22.35 -16.81
C ILE A 620 -7.56 22.34 -15.86
N PHE A 621 -7.78 22.02 -14.58
CA PHE A 621 -6.72 22.08 -13.56
C PHE A 621 -6.78 20.88 -12.61
N GLY A 622 -5.67 20.64 -11.91
CA GLY A 622 -5.53 19.52 -10.98
C GLY A 622 -4.26 18.72 -11.19
N ASN A 623 -4.14 17.61 -10.46
CA ASN A 623 -3.03 16.67 -10.56
C ASN A 623 -3.50 15.30 -11.09
N GLY A 624 -4.57 15.27 -11.90
CA GLY A 624 -5.06 14.02 -12.48
C GLY A 624 -4.15 13.49 -13.58
N LEU A 625 -4.13 12.18 -13.77
CA LEU A 625 -3.71 11.55 -15.02
C LEU A 625 -4.93 11.57 -15.95
N SER A 626 -4.91 12.35 -17.04
CA SER A 626 -6.13 12.60 -17.82
C SER A 626 -5.86 12.66 -19.32
N LEU A 627 -6.59 11.84 -20.06
CA LEU A 627 -6.61 11.82 -21.51
C LEU A 627 -7.91 12.46 -22.01
N PHE A 628 -7.76 13.48 -22.85
CA PHE A 628 -8.83 14.13 -23.59
C PHE A 628 -8.69 13.72 -25.05
N GLU A 629 -9.65 12.97 -25.56
CA GLU A 629 -9.66 12.48 -26.95
C GLU A 629 -10.86 13.05 -27.69
N ASN A 630 -10.63 13.59 -28.89
CA ASN A 630 -11.68 14.17 -29.74
C ASN A 630 -12.52 15.25 -29.05
N CYS A 631 -11.95 15.94 -28.06
CA CYS A 631 -12.67 16.95 -27.29
C CYS A 631 -12.61 18.33 -27.95
N GLN A 632 -13.68 19.10 -27.80
CA GLN A 632 -13.70 20.53 -28.10
C GLN A 632 -13.46 21.32 -26.82
N VAL A 633 -12.35 22.04 -26.79
CA VAL A 633 -11.91 22.89 -25.68
C VAL A 633 -12.15 24.35 -26.11
N HIS A 634 -13.13 24.99 -25.50
CA HIS A 634 -13.61 26.31 -25.90
C HIS A 634 -13.31 27.36 -24.82
N ALA A 635 -12.47 28.35 -25.15
CA ALA A 635 -12.13 29.43 -24.24
C ALA A 635 -13.13 30.57 -24.35
N ILE A 636 -13.64 31.04 -23.21
CA ILE A 636 -14.51 32.22 -23.09
C ILE A 636 -13.82 33.33 -22.28
N ALA A 637 -12.50 33.46 -22.45
CA ALA A 637 -11.71 34.46 -21.76
C ALA A 637 -11.96 35.86 -22.35
N PRO A 638 -12.27 36.88 -21.53
CA PRO A 638 -12.52 38.23 -22.05
C PRO A 638 -11.24 38.97 -22.45
N ILE A 639 -10.10 38.66 -21.81
CA ILE A 639 -8.81 39.30 -22.09
C ILE A 639 -7.72 38.24 -22.19
N ILE A 640 -7.41 37.59 -21.08
CA ILE A 640 -6.37 36.57 -21.00
C ILE A 640 -6.88 35.37 -20.22
N GLY A 641 -6.51 34.17 -20.67
CA GLY A 641 -6.89 32.92 -20.03
C GLY A 641 -5.81 31.86 -20.12
N ALA A 642 -6.13 30.68 -19.63
CA ALA A 642 -5.30 29.50 -19.80
C ALA A 642 -6.17 28.26 -19.88
N VAL A 643 -5.86 27.37 -20.83
CA VAL A 643 -6.53 26.07 -20.93
C VAL A 643 -6.25 25.24 -19.70
N THR A 644 -4.96 25.06 -19.38
CA THR A 644 -4.52 24.14 -18.35
C THR A 644 -3.79 24.80 -17.18
N ALA A 645 -3.98 24.25 -15.99
CA ALA A 645 -3.12 24.50 -14.82
C ALA A 645 -2.83 23.17 -14.12
N GLN A 646 -1.83 22.45 -14.63
CA GLN A 646 -1.49 21.11 -14.15
C GLN A 646 -0.59 21.21 -12.90
N GLY A 647 -0.98 20.46 -11.86
CA GLY A 647 -0.49 20.59 -10.48
C GLY A 647 0.50 19.51 -10.04
N ARG A 648 1.24 18.89 -10.97
CA ARG A 648 2.21 17.83 -10.66
C ARG A 648 3.35 18.34 -9.80
N ASN A 649 3.59 17.65 -8.68
CA ASN A 649 4.51 18.09 -7.63
C ASN A 649 5.84 17.34 -7.62
N SER A 650 5.92 16.19 -8.29
CA SER A 650 7.13 15.37 -8.35
C SER A 650 7.36 14.76 -9.73
N ILE A 651 8.62 14.58 -10.10
CA ILE A 651 9.02 13.80 -11.29
C ILE A 651 8.59 12.33 -11.22
N LEU A 652 8.34 11.81 -10.00
CA LEU A 652 7.88 10.45 -9.76
C LEU A 652 6.37 10.29 -9.92
N ASP A 653 5.60 11.39 -9.93
CA ASP A 653 4.17 11.33 -10.20
C ASP A 653 3.98 10.91 -11.67
N ASP A 654 3.11 9.94 -11.95
CA ASP A 654 2.76 9.52 -13.31
C ASP A 654 1.61 10.35 -13.91
N THR A 655 1.22 11.44 -13.25
CA THR A 655 0.09 12.29 -13.62
C THR A 655 0.41 13.30 -14.73
N GLY A 656 -0.62 13.87 -15.35
CA GLY A 656 -0.45 14.79 -16.47
C GLY A 656 -1.68 14.86 -17.35
N PHE A 657 -1.76 15.89 -18.18
CA PHE A 657 -2.85 16.05 -19.13
C PHE A 657 -2.35 15.79 -20.55
N SER A 658 -3.07 14.93 -21.29
CA SER A 658 -2.82 14.71 -22.71
C SER A 658 -4.08 15.01 -23.52
N PHE A 659 -3.95 15.85 -24.54
CA PHE A 659 -5.01 16.23 -25.46
C PHE A 659 -4.68 15.65 -26.82
N VAL A 660 -5.52 14.73 -27.30
CA VAL A 660 -5.29 13.98 -28.53
C VAL A 660 -6.46 14.23 -29.48
N ASN A 661 -6.14 14.67 -30.70
CA ASN A 661 -7.14 14.97 -31.73
C ASN A 661 -8.22 15.97 -31.26
N CYS A 662 -7.83 16.90 -30.40
CA CYS A 662 -8.73 17.90 -29.82
C CYS A 662 -8.79 19.17 -30.69
N LYS A 663 -9.69 20.08 -30.34
CA LYS A 663 -9.74 21.45 -30.90
C LYS A 663 -9.74 22.47 -29.78
N VAL A 664 -8.78 23.40 -29.79
CA VAL A 664 -8.73 24.56 -28.91
C VAL A 664 -9.20 25.80 -29.69
N THR A 665 -10.34 26.33 -29.29
CA THR A 665 -11.04 27.44 -29.98
C THR A 665 -11.54 28.45 -28.95
N GLY A 666 -12.10 29.59 -29.37
CA GLY A 666 -12.77 30.52 -28.47
C GLY A 666 -12.31 31.97 -28.62
N SER A 667 -12.28 32.70 -27.51
CA SER A 667 -11.97 34.13 -27.45
C SER A 667 -10.86 34.46 -26.44
N GLY A 668 -10.26 35.64 -26.62
CA GLY A 668 -9.21 36.18 -25.76
C GLY A 668 -7.81 35.70 -26.13
N ALA A 669 -6.82 36.11 -25.34
CA ALA A 669 -5.44 35.64 -25.47
C ALA A 669 -5.20 34.45 -24.52
N LEU A 670 -4.83 33.29 -25.05
CA LEU A 670 -4.84 32.04 -24.29
C LEU A 670 -3.44 31.43 -24.18
N TYR A 671 -3.06 31.07 -22.95
CA TYR A 671 -1.98 30.11 -22.74
C TYR A 671 -2.52 28.68 -22.89
N LEU A 672 -1.74 27.80 -23.54
CA LEU A 672 -1.97 26.35 -23.54
C LEU A 672 -1.91 25.80 -22.10
N GLY A 673 -1.03 26.35 -21.27
CA GLY A 673 -0.96 25.96 -19.88
C GLY A 673 -0.09 26.85 -19.01
N ARG A 674 -0.40 26.82 -17.72
CA ARG A 674 0.38 27.47 -16.66
C ARG A 674 0.85 26.42 -15.66
N ALA A 675 2.12 26.47 -15.28
CA ALA A 675 2.74 25.47 -14.44
C ALA A 675 2.34 25.65 -12.98
N TRP A 676 1.13 25.25 -12.59
CA TRP A 676 0.67 25.36 -11.20
C TRP A 676 1.58 24.55 -10.25
N GLY A 677 1.91 23.32 -10.64
CA GLY A 677 2.90 22.48 -9.96
C GLY A 677 4.31 22.62 -10.55
N PRO A 678 5.38 22.38 -9.75
CA PRO A 678 6.77 22.51 -10.21
C PRO A 678 7.17 21.48 -11.28
N PHE A 679 6.49 20.34 -11.39
CA PHE A 679 6.74 19.30 -12.40
C PHE A 679 5.56 19.17 -13.39
N SER A 680 4.83 20.27 -13.58
CA SER A 680 3.63 20.34 -14.44
C SER A 680 3.85 19.63 -15.78
N ARG A 681 2.91 18.77 -16.17
CA ARG A 681 3.01 17.96 -17.39
C ARG A 681 1.75 18.06 -18.25
N VAL A 682 1.90 18.61 -19.45
CA VAL A 682 0.80 18.80 -20.42
C VAL A 682 1.30 18.53 -21.84
N VAL A 683 0.57 17.73 -22.59
CA VAL A 683 0.87 17.43 -24.00
C VAL A 683 -0.36 17.73 -24.87
N PHE A 684 -0.14 18.45 -25.96
CA PHE A 684 -1.11 18.59 -27.04
C PHE A 684 -0.61 17.85 -28.27
N ALA A 685 -1.39 16.90 -28.77
CA ALA A 685 -1.05 16.06 -29.90
C ALA A 685 -2.20 16.05 -30.92
N TYR A 686 -1.85 16.22 -32.21
CA TYR A 686 -2.82 16.30 -33.30
C TYR A 686 -3.96 17.30 -33.04
N THR A 687 -3.69 18.33 -32.23
CA THR A 687 -4.71 19.25 -31.76
C THR A 687 -4.75 20.47 -32.67
N TYR A 688 -5.96 20.84 -33.11
CA TYR A 688 -6.16 22.11 -33.80
C TYR A 688 -6.14 23.26 -32.78
N MET A 689 -5.39 24.32 -33.07
CA MET A 689 -5.26 25.51 -32.23
C MET A 689 -5.62 26.76 -33.05
N ASP A 690 -6.66 27.46 -32.62
CA ASP A 690 -7.09 28.73 -33.21
C ASP A 690 -6.12 29.88 -32.88
N ASN A 691 -6.24 31.03 -33.55
CA ASN A 691 -5.29 32.16 -33.48
C ASN A 691 -5.29 32.89 -32.12
N ILE A 692 -6.09 32.40 -31.17
CA ILE A 692 -6.18 32.88 -29.79
C ILE A 692 -5.00 32.43 -28.92
N ILE A 693 -4.22 31.44 -29.35
CA ILE A 693 -3.06 30.96 -28.60
C ILE A 693 -1.93 31.99 -28.65
N ILE A 694 -1.50 32.45 -27.48
CA ILE A 694 -0.37 33.38 -27.35
C ILE A 694 0.89 32.72 -27.95
N PRO A 695 1.73 33.44 -28.73
CA PRO A 695 2.92 32.84 -29.36
C PRO A 695 3.85 32.11 -28.37
N LYS A 696 4.05 32.66 -27.17
CA LYS A 696 4.80 32.02 -26.07
C LYS A 696 4.24 30.66 -25.67
N GLY A 697 2.93 30.47 -25.80
CA GLY A 697 2.20 29.22 -25.54
C GLY A 697 2.02 28.87 -24.07
N TRP A 698 3.05 29.04 -23.25
CA TRP A 698 3.10 28.53 -21.88
C TRP A 698 3.56 29.57 -20.87
N TYR A 699 3.13 29.41 -19.62
CA TYR A 699 3.51 30.29 -18.50
C TYR A 699 4.09 29.49 -17.33
N ASN A 700 5.27 29.89 -16.85
CA ASN A 700 6.01 29.23 -15.76
C ASN A 700 5.49 29.60 -14.35
N TRP A 701 4.30 30.20 -14.24
CA TRP A 701 3.73 30.66 -12.97
C TRP A 701 4.56 31.76 -12.26
N GLY A 702 5.42 32.47 -13.01
CA GLY A 702 6.31 33.50 -12.46
C GLY A 702 7.56 32.91 -11.77
N ASP A 703 7.82 31.62 -11.94
CA ASP A 703 8.91 30.90 -11.28
C ASP A 703 9.83 30.24 -12.32
N PRO A 704 10.99 30.86 -12.64
CA PRO A 704 11.93 30.33 -13.63
C PRO A 704 12.49 28.95 -13.28
N SER A 705 12.46 28.53 -12.02
CA SER A 705 12.96 27.20 -11.64
C SER A 705 12.14 26.07 -12.26
N ARG A 706 10.86 26.34 -12.58
CA ARG A 706 9.94 25.37 -13.20
C ARG A 706 10.31 25.08 -14.65
N GLU A 707 10.99 25.99 -15.33
CA GLU A 707 11.40 25.82 -16.73
C GLU A 707 12.31 24.60 -16.94
N MET A 708 13.03 24.17 -15.90
CA MET A 708 13.89 22.99 -15.96
C MET A 708 13.15 21.67 -15.67
N THR A 709 11.96 21.71 -15.10
CA THR A 709 11.28 20.55 -14.51
C THR A 709 9.90 20.25 -15.10
N VAL A 710 9.25 21.24 -15.72
CA VAL A 710 7.97 21.05 -16.42
C VAL A 710 8.15 20.28 -17.72
N PHE A 711 7.11 19.58 -18.13
CA PHE A 711 7.05 18.90 -19.42
C PHE A 711 5.87 19.40 -20.23
N TYR A 712 6.14 20.33 -21.14
CA TYR A 712 5.14 20.88 -22.07
C TYR A 712 5.48 20.54 -23.50
N GLY A 713 4.64 19.68 -24.09
CA GLY A 713 4.84 19.12 -25.42
C GLY A 713 3.75 19.55 -26.41
N GLN A 714 4.16 19.84 -27.63
CA GLN A 714 3.28 19.93 -28.80
C GLN A 714 3.74 18.90 -29.83
N TYR A 715 2.80 18.15 -30.40
CA TYR A 715 3.08 17.13 -31.41
C TYR A 715 2.08 17.25 -32.56
N LYS A 716 2.58 17.53 -33.77
CA LYS A 716 1.77 17.61 -35.01
C LYS A 716 0.46 18.40 -34.84
N CYS A 717 0.50 19.49 -34.08
CA CYS A 717 -0.62 20.39 -33.89
C CYS A 717 -0.82 21.25 -35.14
N THR A 718 -2.07 21.66 -35.42
CA THR A 718 -2.43 22.38 -36.64
C THR A 718 -3.24 23.63 -36.33
N GLY A 719 -3.41 24.52 -37.32
CA GLY A 719 -4.16 25.76 -37.15
C GLY A 719 -3.27 26.98 -36.87
N PRO A 720 -3.85 28.19 -36.94
CA PRO A 720 -3.09 29.44 -36.89
C PRO A 720 -2.39 29.69 -35.54
N GLY A 721 -2.89 29.11 -34.45
CA GLY A 721 -2.25 29.18 -33.12
C GLY A 721 -1.20 28.11 -32.87
N ALA A 722 -1.03 27.13 -33.75
CA ALA A 722 -0.18 25.97 -33.51
C ALA A 722 1.32 26.18 -33.81
N SER A 723 1.68 27.31 -34.43
CA SER A 723 3.08 27.60 -34.77
C SER A 723 4.00 27.44 -33.56
N PHE A 724 5.01 26.58 -33.69
CA PHE A 724 6.03 26.41 -32.66
C PHE A 724 7.03 27.58 -32.64
N ALA A 725 7.21 28.27 -33.79
CA ALA A 725 8.04 29.46 -33.89
C ALA A 725 7.46 30.57 -33.00
N GLY A 726 8.17 30.88 -31.89
CA GLY A 726 7.75 31.86 -30.88
C GLY A 726 7.36 31.26 -29.53
N ARG A 727 7.33 29.93 -29.39
CA ARG A 727 7.13 29.26 -28.11
C ARG A 727 8.30 29.52 -27.15
N VAL A 728 8.02 29.42 -25.86
CA VAL A 728 9.07 29.46 -24.82
C VAL A 728 10.10 28.35 -25.05
N SER A 729 11.38 28.66 -24.81
CA SER A 729 12.51 27.76 -25.08
C SER A 729 12.52 26.48 -24.25
N TRP A 730 11.77 26.45 -23.15
CA TRP A 730 11.61 25.31 -22.25
C TRP A 730 10.37 24.45 -22.56
N SER A 731 9.63 24.77 -23.63
CA SER A 731 8.62 23.87 -24.21
C SER A 731 9.23 23.04 -25.34
N ARG A 732 8.61 21.91 -25.68
CA ARG A 732 9.14 20.94 -26.62
C ARG A 732 8.19 20.72 -27.80
N GLU A 733 8.75 20.69 -29.00
CA GLU A 733 8.12 20.08 -30.16
C GLU A 733 8.54 18.61 -30.13
N LEU A 734 7.57 17.71 -29.98
CA LEU A 734 7.85 16.30 -29.74
C LEU A 734 8.10 15.56 -31.07
N THR A 735 8.99 14.56 -31.05
CA THR A 735 9.08 13.58 -32.13
C THR A 735 7.98 12.52 -32.03
N ASP A 736 7.86 11.67 -33.06
CA ASP A 736 6.92 10.56 -33.09
C ASP A 736 7.13 9.60 -31.90
N GLU A 737 8.39 9.31 -31.54
CA GLU A 737 8.78 8.48 -30.40
C GLU A 737 8.45 9.15 -29.06
N GLU A 738 8.78 10.43 -28.93
CA GLU A 738 8.53 11.21 -27.71
C GLU A 738 7.04 11.39 -27.43
N ALA A 739 6.21 11.48 -28.48
CA ALA A 739 4.77 11.63 -28.37
C ALA A 739 4.03 10.32 -28.09
N LYS A 740 4.57 9.18 -28.56
CA LYS A 740 3.96 7.85 -28.45
C LYS A 740 3.33 7.50 -27.08
N PRO A 741 3.98 7.76 -25.92
CA PRO A 741 3.39 7.41 -24.62
C PRO A 741 2.19 8.27 -24.23
N PHE A 742 1.97 9.44 -24.87
CA PHE A 742 0.92 10.39 -24.51
C PHE A 742 -0.31 10.32 -25.43
N ILE A 743 -0.18 9.74 -26.63
CA ILE A 743 -1.20 9.83 -27.68
C ILE A 743 -2.19 8.65 -27.73
N SER A 744 -2.06 7.67 -26.84
CA SER A 744 -2.87 6.46 -26.87
C SER A 744 -3.52 6.19 -25.51
N LEU A 745 -4.51 5.28 -25.49
CA LEU A 745 -5.14 4.82 -24.25
C LEU A 745 -4.13 4.26 -23.23
N THR A 746 -2.94 3.83 -23.65
CA THR A 746 -1.87 3.42 -22.72
C THR A 746 -1.43 4.53 -21.76
N PHE A 747 -1.64 5.81 -22.12
CA PHE A 747 -1.31 6.93 -21.21
C PHE A 747 -2.11 6.87 -19.90
N ILE A 748 -3.32 6.30 -19.96
CA ILE A 748 -4.26 6.18 -18.85
C ILE A 748 -4.58 4.71 -18.55
N ASP A 749 -3.76 3.77 -19.05
CA ASP A 749 -4.01 2.32 -19.00
C ASP A 749 -5.43 1.93 -19.42
N GLY A 750 -5.96 2.67 -20.40
CA GLY A 750 -7.34 2.57 -20.86
C GLY A 750 -7.72 1.20 -21.40
N SER A 751 -6.76 0.45 -21.98
CA SER A 751 -6.98 -0.92 -22.48
C SER A 751 -7.49 -1.90 -21.44
N GLU A 752 -7.37 -1.52 -20.17
CA GLU A 752 -7.63 -2.39 -19.05
C GLU A 752 -9.05 -2.22 -18.49
N TRP A 753 -9.65 -1.05 -18.71
CA TRP A 753 -10.90 -0.66 -18.07
C TRP A 753 -11.92 -0.03 -19.00
N ILE A 754 -11.47 0.52 -20.12
CA ILE A 754 -12.31 0.90 -21.24
C ILE A 754 -12.49 -0.35 -22.08
N LYS A 755 -13.67 -0.98 -22.03
CA LYS A 755 -14.05 -1.93 -23.08
C LYS A 755 -14.56 -1.12 -24.25
N ILE A 756 -13.80 -1.14 -25.35
CA ILE A 756 -14.20 -0.60 -26.66
C ILE A 756 -15.42 -1.37 -27.17
#